data_AF-A0A4Y8WN52-F1
#
_entry.id   AF-A0A4Y8WN52-F1
#
_cell.length_a   1.000
_cell.length_b   1.000
_cell.length_c   1.000
_cell.angle_alpha   90.00
_cell.angle_beta   90.00
_cell.angle_gamma   90.00
#
_symmetry.space_group_name_H-M   'P 1'
#
loop_
_entity.id
_entity.type
_entity.pdbx_description
1 polymer ?
#
loop_
_entity_poly.entity_id
_entity_poly.type
_entity_poly.pdbx_seq_one_letter_code
_entity_poly.pdbx_strand_id
1 'polypeptide(L)'
;MKKITKATLSVVALTAIITSCGSITNKLSKKEQENNRLGLSFVNQKEIPQDKIPENLYDQNSATTFMAELDSGKMVTVVTSTKDEETGEYMPSMDLPQVTIIQKIKNIVERNGKVNLDFIITVPKTLIDDRWQLRVYPNAFKDNDEVVNLEPLVLSGADFLRMQEKGYQQYKAFLASIVPDSLYWKEMIDQKGVAKALSDLEMEYHNAWQRDLLFRNEWIDWRDRINKRYMIFNRKMKRNRMSIDPETSLLAMFPAYWLYRDHTKQSVPRSFAEYAWGNDEIIKKHVSPEDSLEIERKYTNIKRIAENERKKQEKEAMYNKLVKFPRIQARLDSIVQGKEDFKYYYSQEFVADSGTKKIKLVLDGEVIAIDLSTYKVPSSDTLTYNVSAMVDLLDESTHYKLETIYRQVDKEVSADIEFEVASAVVQPELRNNEEELAKIKDVIFDIEDGGSLVLDSLTMVGYASPEGGFKYNEQLANRRTEALRQYLLANNYFGGRRLPVRTANGGENWDGVQAWVADTAQHGYNPIRIADIMNLLSKYRNEDEREQALRMQMPEVYNKMKEELYPSLRKTVFRFYTHRAEMQEEKIETQVVDERYNEGRDYLRNRDYKEALNILKDYPDDYNYAISLMSLGYDKAALNILKNYKGGYDNANVQYLLAILYVRLGDIKAGLAALNRSAELETKKIYRAQMDPELNLLIEKYNLFSEYL
;
A
#
# COMPACT_ATOMS: atom_id res chain seq x y z
N MET A 1 -78.02 45.32 35.01
CA MET A 1 -78.28 44.01 35.64
C MET A 1 -77.47 42.93 34.92
N LYS A 2 -76.71 42.12 35.70
CA LYS A 2 -76.12 40.78 35.41
C LYS A 2 -75.13 40.66 34.21
N LYS A 3 -73.81 40.61 34.47
CA LYS A 3 -72.92 39.45 34.84
C LYS A 3 -72.34 38.77 33.57
N ILE A 4 -71.07 39.02 33.20
CA ILE A 4 -69.82 38.29 33.56
C ILE A 4 -69.81 36.87 32.91
N THR A 5 -68.85 36.40 32.07
CA THR A 5 -67.37 36.35 32.19
C THR A 5 -66.67 35.89 30.89
N LYS A 6 -65.47 36.46 30.63
CA LYS A 6 -64.20 35.88 30.10
C LYS A 6 -64.21 34.90 28.91
N ALA A 7 -63.56 35.29 27.80
CA ALA A 7 -62.29 34.69 27.31
C ALA A 7 -62.00 35.07 25.83
N THR A 8 -61.37 36.22 25.58
CA THR A 8 -60.78 36.56 24.27
C THR A 8 -59.69 37.61 24.46
N LEU A 9 -58.50 37.17 24.88
CA LEU A 9 -57.29 38.00 24.80
C LEU A 9 -56.04 37.11 24.85
N SER A 10 -55.69 36.43 23.75
CA SER A 10 -54.39 35.74 23.55
C SER A 10 -54.24 35.23 22.11
N VAL A 11 -54.16 36.11 21.09
CA VAL A 11 -53.78 35.67 19.72
C VAL A 11 -52.79 36.62 19.00
N VAL A 12 -52.43 37.80 19.52
CA VAL A 12 -51.64 38.79 18.72
C VAL A 12 -50.20 39.03 19.23
N ALA A 13 -49.63 38.17 20.09
CA ALA A 13 -48.31 38.40 20.68
C ALA A 13 -47.27 37.28 20.42
N LEU A 14 -47.30 36.62 19.26
CA LEU A 14 -46.27 35.61 18.93
C LEU A 14 -45.89 35.53 17.44
N THR A 15 -45.98 36.65 16.72
CA THR A 15 -45.51 36.76 15.31
C THR A 15 -44.54 37.93 15.09
N ALA A 16 -43.90 38.44 16.14
CA ALA A 16 -43.00 39.60 16.05
C ALA A 16 -41.68 39.47 16.86
N ILE A 17 -41.02 38.30 16.82
CA ILE A 17 -39.59 38.16 17.19
C ILE A 17 -38.84 37.24 16.19
N ILE A 18 -39.08 37.40 14.88
CA ILE A 18 -38.23 36.81 13.82
C ILE A 18 -37.85 37.89 12.79
N THR A 19 -37.59 39.10 13.26
CA THR A 19 -37.19 40.23 12.39
C THR A 19 -35.95 40.92 12.94
N SER A 20 -34.83 40.20 12.99
CA SER A 20 -33.47 40.76 12.94
C SER A 20 -32.39 39.66 12.87
N CYS A 21 -32.52 38.72 11.93
CA CYS A 21 -31.38 37.87 11.54
C CYS A 21 -31.04 38.23 10.09
N GLY A 22 -30.23 39.27 9.91
CA GLY A 22 -29.56 39.44 8.63
C GLY A 22 -28.70 38.21 8.38
N SER A 23 -28.89 37.52 7.25
CA SER A 23 -28.05 36.39 6.82
C SER A 23 -26.57 36.81 6.84
N ILE A 24 -25.66 35.85 7.07
CA ILE A 24 -24.22 36.15 7.06
C ILE A 24 -23.80 36.85 5.77
N THR A 25 -24.37 36.40 4.66
CA THR A 25 -24.12 36.94 3.33
C THR A 25 -24.48 38.41 3.25
N ASN A 26 -25.59 38.84 3.87
CA ASN A 26 -25.99 40.24 3.94
C ASN A 26 -25.16 41.06 4.95
N LYS A 27 -24.64 40.44 6.01
CA LYS A 27 -23.78 41.11 7.01
C LYS A 27 -22.36 41.34 6.48
N LEU A 28 -21.80 40.38 5.74
CA LEU A 28 -20.47 40.46 5.14
C LEU A 28 -20.47 41.18 3.79
N SER A 29 -21.51 41.07 2.95
CA SER A 29 -21.59 41.79 1.66
C SER A 29 -21.79 43.30 1.80
N LYS A 30 -22.41 43.76 2.90
CA LYS A 30 -22.57 45.19 3.22
C LYS A 30 -21.26 45.88 3.61
N LYS A 31 -20.25 45.11 4.02
CA LYS A 31 -18.90 45.61 4.27
C LYS A 31 -18.10 45.43 2.96
N GLU A 32 -17.43 46.48 2.48
CA GLU A 32 -16.69 46.46 1.21
C GLU A 32 -15.78 45.24 1.08
N GLN A 33 -15.69 44.65 -0.12
CA GLN A 33 -14.93 43.43 -0.38
C GLN A 33 -13.45 43.52 0.01
N GLU A 34 -12.84 44.71 -0.04
CA GLU A 34 -11.44 44.92 0.34
C GLU A 34 -11.17 44.71 1.84
N ASN A 35 -12.14 45.02 2.71
CA ASN A 35 -11.99 44.90 4.17
C ASN A 35 -12.26 43.49 4.71
N ASN A 36 -12.67 42.56 3.85
CA ASN A 36 -12.99 41.17 4.19
C ASN A 36 -12.01 40.17 3.55
N ARG A 37 -10.82 40.62 3.16
CA ARG A 37 -9.80 39.80 2.50
C ARG A 37 -8.77 39.31 3.52
N LEU A 38 -8.31 38.06 3.38
CA LEU A 38 -7.23 37.52 4.21
C LEU A 38 -5.90 38.19 3.86
N GLY A 39 -5.16 38.61 4.88
CA GLY A 39 -3.81 39.14 4.75
C GLY A 39 -2.77 38.03 4.74
N LEU A 40 -1.77 38.18 3.89
CA LEU A 40 -0.65 37.25 3.76
C LEU A 40 0.65 38.06 3.69
N SER A 41 1.61 37.75 4.56
CA SER A 41 2.89 38.48 4.65
C SER A 41 4.03 37.57 5.11
N PHE A 42 5.28 37.93 4.78
CA PHE A 42 6.44 37.20 5.30
C PHE A 42 6.76 37.58 6.74
N VAL A 43 7.46 36.68 7.41
CA VAL A 43 8.02 36.87 8.75
C VAL A 43 9.18 37.86 8.67
N ASN A 44 9.17 38.91 9.50
CA ASN A 44 10.30 39.82 9.64
C ASN A 44 11.30 39.26 10.67
N GLN A 45 12.49 38.86 10.23
CA GLN A 45 13.52 38.28 11.12
C GLN A 45 14.12 39.29 12.11
N LYS A 46 13.92 40.61 11.91
CA LYS A 46 14.44 41.67 12.80
C LYS A 46 13.70 41.81 14.14
N GLU A 47 12.57 41.13 14.35
CA GLU A 47 11.70 41.30 15.53
C GLU A 47 11.56 40.04 16.40
N ILE A 48 12.37 39.00 16.16
CA ILE A 48 12.45 37.86 17.08
C ILE A 48 13.37 38.28 18.25
N PRO A 49 12.90 38.33 19.52
CA PRO A 49 13.77 38.62 20.66
C PRO A 49 14.97 37.66 20.66
N GLN A 50 16.19 38.19 20.73
CA GLN A 50 17.44 37.41 20.68
C GLN A 50 17.54 36.32 21.76
N ASP A 51 16.73 36.42 22.82
CA ASP A 51 16.63 35.43 23.92
C ASP A 51 15.80 34.18 23.57
N LYS A 52 15.27 34.07 22.33
CA LYS A 52 14.54 32.89 21.82
C LYS A 52 15.09 32.35 20.51
N ILE A 53 16.36 32.60 20.19
CA ILE A 53 17.06 31.90 19.11
C ILE A 53 17.66 30.65 19.75
N PRO A 54 17.20 29.42 19.41
CA PRO A 54 17.83 28.21 19.92
C PRO A 54 19.31 28.22 19.54
N GLU A 55 20.19 28.02 20.52
CA GLU A 55 21.65 28.03 20.36
C GLU A 55 22.16 26.92 19.40
N ASN A 56 21.26 26.07 18.90
CA ASN A 56 21.47 25.10 17.85
C ASN A 56 20.46 25.32 16.72
N LEU A 57 20.91 25.82 15.57
CA LEU A 57 20.09 26.08 14.38
C LEU A 57 19.57 24.81 13.66
N TYR A 58 19.62 23.65 14.32
CA TYR A 58 19.12 22.36 13.84
C TYR A 58 18.41 21.53 14.92
N ASP A 59 18.02 22.13 16.04
CA ASP A 59 17.23 21.42 17.04
C ASP A 59 15.73 21.56 16.73
N GLN A 60 15.11 20.44 16.36
CA GLN A 60 13.66 20.32 16.24
C GLN A 60 13.05 20.47 17.63
N ASN A 61 12.02 21.31 17.73
CA ASN A 61 11.20 21.64 18.92
C ASN A 61 11.63 22.91 19.67
N SER A 62 11.08 24.05 19.25
CA SER A 62 10.77 25.14 20.20
C SER A 62 9.75 26.13 19.62
N ALA A 63 8.50 25.69 19.49
CA ALA A 63 7.43 26.48 20.07
C ALA A 63 7.29 25.96 21.50
N THR A 64 7.68 26.74 22.51
CA THR A 64 7.56 26.38 23.93
C THR A 64 6.16 25.85 24.20
N THR A 65 6.06 24.53 24.28
CA THR A 65 4.85 23.79 24.55
C THR A 65 5.09 23.07 25.86
N PHE A 66 4.19 23.25 26.82
CA PHE A 66 4.12 22.36 27.97
C PHE A 66 2.82 21.58 27.88
N MET A 67 2.90 20.29 28.22
CA MET A 67 1.74 19.40 28.24
C MET A 67 0.92 19.71 29.50
N ALA A 68 -0.32 20.14 29.33
CA ALA A 68 -1.27 20.29 30.44
C ALA A 68 -2.32 19.18 30.37
N GLU A 69 -2.57 18.53 31.50
CA GLU A 69 -3.62 17.53 31.68
C GLU A 69 -4.94 18.23 32.01
N LEU A 70 -5.98 18.02 31.21
CA LEU A 70 -7.34 18.44 31.54
C LEU A 70 -7.93 17.50 32.60
N ASP A 71 -8.92 17.95 33.39
CA ASP A 71 -9.70 17.16 34.39
C ASP A 71 -10.36 15.87 33.82
N SER A 72 -10.21 15.61 32.53
CA SER A 72 -10.61 14.40 31.82
C SER A 72 -9.48 13.38 31.58
N GLY A 73 -8.26 13.63 32.08
CA GLY A 73 -7.09 12.76 31.92
C GLY A 73 -6.43 12.79 30.55
N LYS A 74 -6.69 13.84 29.75
CA LYS A 74 -6.17 13.98 28.37
C LYS A 74 -5.10 15.07 28.32
N MET A 75 -3.92 14.71 27.82
CA MET A 75 -2.76 15.61 27.67
C MET A 75 -2.90 16.48 26.41
N VAL A 76 -2.76 17.80 26.56
CA VAL A 76 -2.82 18.76 25.45
C VAL A 76 -1.57 19.65 25.42
N THR A 77 -1.05 19.85 24.21
CA THR A 77 0.08 20.72 23.82
C THR A 77 -0.34 22.19 23.95
N VAL A 78 0.05 22.87 25.04
CA VAL A 78 -0.30 24.29 25.29
C VAL A 78 0.88 25.19 24.91
N VAL A 79 0.68 26.04 23.90
CA VAL A 79 1.56 27.18 23.57
C VAL A 79 1.22 28.33 24.53
N THR A 80 2.25 29.07 25.00
CA THR A 80 2.16 30.12 26.03
C THR A 80 0.87 30.95 25.91
N SER A 81 0.06 30.88 26.96
CA SER A 81 -1.27 31.46 27.03
C SER A 81 -1.43 32.18 28.36
N THR A 82 -1.97 33.38 28.34
CA THR A 82 -2.47 34.04 29.55
C THR A 82 -3.84 33.47 29.89
N LYS A 83 -4.01 33.04 31.13
CA LYS A 83 -5.26 32.51 31.67
C LYS A 83 -6.27 33.66 31.83
N ASP A 84 -7.42 33.55 31.19
CA ASP A 84 -8.52 34.51 31.35
C ASP A 84 -9.25 34.24 32.69
N GLU A 85 -9.40 35.27 33.53
CA GLU A 85 -9.86 35.16 34.92
C GLU A 85 -11.37 34.89 35.05
N GLU A 86 -12.18 35.09 33.99
CA GLU A 86 -13.63 34.81 34.00
C GLU A 86 -14.02 33.41 33.49
N THR A 87 -13.23 32.80 32.60
CA THR A 87 -13.61 31.55 31.90
C THR A 87 -12.68 30.37 32.16
N GLY A 88 -11.46 30.61 32.65
CA GLY A 88 -10.50 29.56 33.00
C GLY A 88 -9.85 28.84 31.81
N GLU A 89 -10.07 29.30 30.58
CA GLU A 89 -9.46 28.73 29.36
C GLU A 89 -8.15 29.43 28.96
N TYR A 90 -7.28 28.69 28.27
CA TYR A 90 -5.96 29.12 27.84
C TYR A 90 -6.03 29.80 26.46
N MET A 91 -5.76 31.11 26.40
CA MET A 91 -5.73 31.88 25.15
C MET A 91 -4.29 32.09 24.65
N PRO A 92 -3.92 31.67 23.42
CA PRO A 92 -2.65 32.07 22.83
C PRO A 92 -2.74 33.53 22.38
N SER A 93 -2.04 34.43 23.08
CA SER A 93 -1.81 35.80 22.64
C SER A 93 -0.33 35.97 22.30
N MET A 94 -0.05 36.42 21.09
CA MET A 94 1.28 36.88 20.69
C MET A 94 1.10 38.27 20.09
N ASP A 95 1.30 39.30 20.92
CA ASP A 95 1.37 40.68 20.46
C ASP A 95 2.66 40.86 19.64
N LEU A 96 2.53 40.82 18.31
CA LEU A 96 3.62 41.12 17.40
C LEU A 96 3.64 42.64 17.10
N PRO A 97 4.80 43.31 17.16
CA PRO A 97 4.92 44.72 16.84
C PRO A 97 4.37 45.07 15.45
N GLN A 98 3.83 46.29 15.34
CA GLN A 98 3.44 46.87 14.07
C GLN A 98 4.68 47.23 13.26
N VAL A 99 4.84 46.62 12.08
CA VAL A 99 5.03 47.27 10.76
C VAL A 99 4.98 46.18 9.68
N THR A 100 3.92 46.21 8.85
CA THR A 100 3.72 45.25 7.75
C THR A 100 4.55 45.68 6.54
N ILE A 101 5.65 44.97 6.24
CA ILE A 101 6.42 45.22 5.01
C ILE A 101 5.74 44.47 3.83
N ILE A 102 5.51 45.19 2.72
CA ILE A 102 4.80 44.75 1.50
C ILE A 102 5.73 43.93 0.56
N GLN A 103 6.68 43.16 1.10
CA GLN A 103 7.51 42.30 0.24
C GLN A 103 6.70 41.08 -0.18
N LYS A 104 6.50 40.91 -1.49
CA LYS A 104 5.73 39.79 -2.08
C LYS A 104 6.62 38.64 -2.58
N ILE A 105 7.94 38.82 -2.54
CA ILE A 105 8.92 37.82 -2.96
C ILE A 105 9.93 37.59 -1.83
N LYS A 106 10.21 36.33 -1.49
CA LYS A 106 11.23 35.91 -0.53
C LYS A 106 12.08 34.80 -1.14
N ASN A 107 13.38 34.81 -0.89
CA ASN A 107 14.24 33.69 -1.24
C ASN A 107 14.37 32.78 -0.02
N ILE A 108 14.24 31.47 -0.25
CA ILE A 108 14.41 30.44 0.77
C ILE A 108 15.36 29.38 0.24
N VAL A 109 15.89 28.55 1.13
CA VAL A 109 16.82 27.50 0.76
C VAL A 109 16.22 26.13 0.93
N GLU A 110 16.63 25.23 0.05
CA GLU A 110 16.44 23.81 0.24
C GLU A 110 17.54 23.24 1.14
N ARG A 111 17.15 22.43 2.12
CA ARG A 111 18.06 21.70 3.01
C ARG A 111 17.57 20.26 3.14
N ASN A 112 18.48 19.31 2.98
CA ASN A 112 18.19 17.88 3.13
C ASN A 112 17.03 17.39 2.23
N GLY A 113 16.92 17.94 1.02
CA GLY A 113 15.80 17.66 0.10
C GLY A 113 14.45 18.20 0.56
N LYS A 114 14.42 19.16 1.49
CA LYS A 114 13.19 19.76 2.02
C LYS A 114 13.24 21.28 1.96
N VAL A 115 12.06 21.87 1.90
CA VAL A 115 11.84 23.31 1.92
C VAL A 115 10.88 23.66 3.05
N ASN A 116 11.19 24.72 3.80
CA ASN A 116 10.33 25.25 4.85
C ASN A 116 9.67 26.54 4.37
N LEU A 117 8.35 26.60 4.41
CA LEU A 117 7.56 27.80 4.13
C LEU A 117 7.10 28.44 5.42
N ASP A 118 7.56 29.67 5.66
CA ASP A 118 7.20 30.47 6.82
C ASP A 118 6.51 31.79 6.43
N PHE A 119 5.30 32.00 6.95
CA PHE A 119 4.49 33.18 6.65
C PHE A 119 3.53 33.52 7.78
N ILE A 120 3.03 34.75 7.74
CA ILE A 120 2.03 35.25 8.69
C ILE A 120 0.69 35.35 7.97
N ILE A 121 -0.30 34.66 8.51
CA ILE A 121 -1.70 34.80 8.14
C ILE A 121 -2.32 35.89 9.00
N THR A 122 -2.92 36.89 8.38
CA THR A 122 -3.68 37.94 9.07
C THR A 122 -5.15 37.80 8.74
N VAL A 123 -5.97 37.56 9.74
CA VAL A 123 -7.42 37.47 9.63
C VAL A 123 -8.03 38.77 10.16
N PRO A 124 -8.70 39.57 9.30
CA PRO A 124 -9.39 40.77 9.75
C PRO A 124 -10.47 40.44 10.78
N LYS A 125 -10.65 41.31 11.78
CA LYS A 125 -11.71 41.19 12.80
C LYS A 125 -13.12 41.09 12.22
N THR A 126 -13.33 41.56 10.99
CA THR A 126 -14.63 41.48 10.29
C THR A 126 -15.06 40.05 9.97
N LEU A 127 -14.11 39.12 9.83
CA LEU A 127 -14.34 37.69 9.57
C LEU A 127 -14.43 36.86 10.86
N ILE A 128 -14.28 37.47 12.03
CA ILE A 128 -14.32 36.80 13.34
C ILE A 128 -15.64 37.17 14.04
N ASP A 129 -16.45 36.17 14.38
CA ASP A 129 -17.75 36.32 15.07
C ASP A 129 -18.06 35.04 15.83
N ASP A 130 -18.72 35.16 16.98
CA ASP A 130 -19.05 34.01 17.83
C ASP A 130 -19.99 33.01 17.14
N ARG A 131 -20.76 33.44 16.13
CA ARG A 131 -21.82 32.65 15.48
C ARG A 131 -21.39 31.97 14.19
N TRP A 132 -20.12 31.98 13.84
CA TRP A 132 -19.63 31.28 12.65
C TRP A 132 -18.22 30.71 12.85
N GLN A 133 -17.80 29.89 11.90
CA GLN A 133 -16.46 29.33 11.80
C GLN A 133 -15.81 29.82 10.51
N LEU A 134 -14.61 30.40 10.61
CA LEU A 134 -13.75 30.72 9.48
C LEU A 134 -12.79 29.55 9.26
N ARG A 135 -12.69 29.08 8.02
CA ARG A 135 -11.72 28.08 7.59
C ARG A 135 -10.80 28.74 6.57
N VAL A 136 -9.51 28.69 6.83
CA VAL A 136 -8.47 29.24 5.96
C VAL A 136 -7.67 28.07 5.39
N TYR A 137 -7.51 28.06 4.08
CA TYR A 137 -6.81 27.04 3.31
C TYR A 137 -5.59 27.68 2.66
N PRO A 138 -4.39 27.50 3.23
CA PRO A 138 -3.16 27.91 2.58
C PRO A 138 -2.85 26.93 1.44
N ASN A 139 -2.76 27.45 0.21
CA ASN A 139 -2.49 26.67 -0.99
C ASN A 139 -1.17 27.15 -1.59
N ALA A 140 -0.20 26.24 -1.68
CA ALA A 140 1.08 26.50 -2.33
C ALA A 140 1.13 25.81 -3.70
N PHE A 141 1.57 26.52 -4.73
CA PHE A 141 1.66 26.05 -6.11
C PHE A 141 3.12 26.03 -6.53
N LYS A 142 3.58 24.88 -7.02
CA LYS A 142 4.91 24.70 -7.62
C LYS A 142 4.96 25.32 -9.03
N ASP A 143 6.14 25.34 -9.66
CA ASP A 143 6.32 25.88 -11.02
C ASP A 143 5.59 25.07 -12.10
N ASN A 144 5.33 23.78 -11.85
CA ASN A 144 4.55 22.89 -12.71
C ASN A 144 3.04 22.95 -12.43
N ASP A 145 2.58 23.96 -11.66
CA ASP A 145 1.19 24.14 -11.18
C ASP A 145 0.66 23.03 -10.26
N GLU A 146 1.52 22.15 -9.77
CA GLU A 146 1.15 21.14 -8.77
C GLU A 146 0.90 21.81 -7.40
N VAL A 147 -0.15 21.35 -6.71
CA VAL A 147 -0.59 21.90 -5.42
C VAL A 147 0.06 21.16 -4.26
N VAL A 148 0.76 21.91 -3.41
CA VAL A 148 1.23 21.47 -2.10
C VAL A 148 0.12 21.76 -1.07
N ASN A 149 -0.46 20.69 -0.54
CA ASN A 149 -1.50 20.78 0.48
C ASN A 149 -0.88 21.17 1.83
N LEU A 150 -1.14 22.40 2.26
CA LEU A 150 -0.81 22.86 3.60
C LEU A 150 -2.01 22.61 4.53
N GLU A 151 -1.74 22.41 5.81
CA GLU A 151 -2.80 22.18 6.81
C GLU A 151 -3.68 23.43 6.99
N PRO A 152 -5.01 23.27 7.03
CA PRO A 152 -5.92 24.40 7.16
C PRO A 152 -5.89 24.99 8.58
N LEU A 153 -6.30 26.24 8.71
CA LEU A 153 -6.54 26.89 10.00
C LEU A 153 -8.04 27.09 10.19
N VAL A 154 -8.51 26.79 11.39
CA VAL A 154 -9.90 26.92 11.78
C VAL A 154 -10.03 27.86 12.95
N LEU A 155 -10.78 28.93 12.76
CA LEU A 155 -11.13 29.87 13.81
C LEU A 155 -12.63 29.73 14.05
N SER A 156 -12.98 29.20 15.23
CA SER A 156 -14.37 28.87 15.57
C SER A 156 -14.89 29.85 16.61
N GLY A 157 -16.06 30.45 16.35
CA GLY A 157 -16.76 31.25 17.35
C GLY A 157 -17.34 30.41 18.50
N ALA A 158 -17.50 31.01 19.68
CA ALA A 158 -17.96 30.29 20.87
C ALA A 158 -19.37 29.69 20.72
N ASP A 159 -20.32 30.43 20.11
CA ASP A 159 -21.68 29.93 19.90
C ASP A 159 -21.72 28.82 18.84
N PHE A 160 -20.89 28.94 17.80
CA PHE A 160 -20.73 27.92 16.77
C PHE A 160 -20.22 26.60 17.37
N LEU A 161 -19.19 26.65 18.22
CA LEU A 161 -18.66 25.46 18.90
C LEU A 161 -19.70 24.79 19.79
N ARG A 162 -20.48 25.56 20.57
CA ARG A 162 -21.58 25.00 21.37
C ARG A 162 -22.61 24.27 20.51
N MET A 163 -22.95 24.82 19.34
CA MET A 163 -23.86 24.17 18.39
C MET A 163 -23.26 22.89 17.78
N GLN A 164 -21.97 22.94 17.40
CA GLN A 164 -21.23 21.78 16.89
C GLN A 164 -21.18 20.67 17.93
N GLU A 165 -20.80 20.98 19.17
CA GLU A 165 -20.72 20.02 20.26
C GLU A 165 -22.09 19.39 20.56
N LYS A 166 -23.16 20.19 20.58
CA LYS A 166 -24.53 19.69 20.75
C LYS A 166 -24.90 18.64 19.70
N GLY A 167 -24.53 18.85 18.44
CA GLY A 167 -24.76 17.86 17.36
C GLY A 167 -24.02 16.55 17.62
N TYR A 168 -22.75 16.62 18.03
CA TYR A 168 -21.95 15.44 18.39
C TYR A 168 -22.47 14.73 19.64
N GLN A 169 -22.93 15.46 20.66
CA GLN A 169 -23.53 14.89 21.87
C GLN A 169 -24.83 14.15 21.54
N GLN A 170 -25.69 14.71 20.68
CA GLN A 170 -26.90 14.03 20.20
C GLN A 170 -26.57 12.76 19.41
N TYR A 171 -25.55 12.81 18.56
CA TYR A 171 -25.09 11.63 17.83
C TYR A 171 -24.49 10.57 18.77
N LYS A 172 -23.72 10.97 19.79
CA LYS A 172 -23.19 10.07 20.81
C LYS A 172 -24.32 9.41 21.61
N ALA A 173 -25.37 10.16 21.95
CA ALA A 173 -26.56 9.61 22.61
C ALA A 173 -27.29 8.60 21.70
N PHE A 174 -27.36 8.86 20.40
CA PHE A 174 -27.89 7.90 19.42
C PHE A 174 -27.03 6.63 19.36
N LEU A 175 -25.70 6.75 19.28
CA LEU A 175 -24.80 5.59 19.32
C LEU A 175 -24.94 4.78 20.61
N ALA A 176 -25.09 5.45 21.75
CA ALA A 176 -25.33 4.78 23.03
C ALA A 176 -26.69 4.06 23.10
N SER A 177 -27.65 4.43 22.26
CA SER A 177 -28.94 3.73 22.14
C SER A 177 -28.86 2.44 21.31
N ILE A 178 -27.74 2.22 20.61
CA ILE A 178 -27.48 1.00 19.84
C ILE A 178 -26.85 -0.02 20.79
N VAL A 179 -27.50 -1.17 20.92
CA VAL A 179 -26.97 -2.28 21.70
C VAL A 179 -25.84 -2.94 20.90
N PRO A 180 -24.61 -3.03 21.43
CA PRO A 180 -23.50 -3.70 20.76
C PRO A 180 -23.70 -5.22 20.72
N ASP A 181 -23.09 -5.87 19.74
CA ASP A 181 -23.26 -7.32 19.52
C ASP A 181 -22.82 -8.18 20.71
N SER A 182 -21.86 -7.70 21.50
CA SER A 182 -21.41 -8.37 22.72
C SER A 182 -22.48 -8.44 23.82
N LEU A 183 -23.44 -7.51 23.84
CA LEU A 183 -24.50 -7.43 24.84
C LEU A 183 -25.85 -7.99 24.34
N TYR A 184 -25.90 -8.42 23.09
CA TYR A 184 -27.12 -8.86 22.41
C TYR A 184 -27.79 -10.02 23.15
N TRP A 185 -27.03 -11.04 23.56
CA TRP A 185 -27.56 -12.23 24.24
C TRP A 185 -28.08 -11.94 25.65
N LYS A 186 -27.64 -10.83 26.26
CA LYS A 186 -28.04 -10.41 27.60
C LYS A 186 -29.29 -9.53 27.57
N GLU A 187 -29.41 -8.65 26.57
CA GLU A 187 -30.50 -7.67 26.52
C GLU A 187 -31.70 -8.08 25.67
N MET A 188 -31.49 -8.97 24.68
CA MET A 188 -32.52 -9.33 23.70
C MET A 188 -33.24 -10.64 24.02
N ILE A 189 -32.66 -11.49 24.88
CA ILE A 189 -33.21 -12.79 25.27
C ILE A 189 -33.49 -12.78 26.77
N ASP A 190 -34.71 -13.14 27.17
CA ASP A 190 -35.02 -13.39 28.58
C ASP A 190 -34.44 -14.75 29.02
N GLN A 191 -33.19 -14.73 29.46
CA GLN A 191 -32.47 -15.94 29.88
C GLN A 191 -33.15 -16.68 31.03
N LYS A 192 -33.77 -15.93 31.96
CA LYS A 192 -34.48 -16.54 33.09
C LYS A 192 -35.75 -17.23 32.62
N GLY A 193 -36.47 -16.61 31.70
CA GLY A 193 -37.64 -17.19 31.04
C GLY A 193 -37.31 -18.46 30.25
N VAL A 194 -36.24 -18.44 29.45
CA VAL A 194 -35.75 -19.60 28.68
C VAL A 194 -35.35 -20.74 29.61
N ALA A 195 -34.51 -20.47 30.61
CA ALA A 195 -34.04 -21.51 31.54
C ALA A 195 -35.20 -22.14 32.33
N LYS A 196 -36.17 -21.32 32.76
CA LYS A 196 -37.37 -21.81 33.43
C LYS A 196 -38.22 -22.67 32.49
N ALA A 197 -38.47 -22.22 31.26
CA ALA A 197 -39.29 -22.96 30.30
C ALA A 197 -38.65 -24.30 29.91
N LEU A 198 -37.32 -24.35 29.76
CA LEU A 198 -36.59 -25.61 29.55
C LEU A 198 -36.73 -26.55 30.75
N SER A 199 -36.57 -26.03 31.97
CA SER A 199 -36.74 -26.83 33.19
C SER A 199 -38.18 -27.33 33.37
N ASP A 200 -39.18 -26.52 33.03
CA ASP A 200 -40.59 -26.89 33.10
C ASP A 200 -40.89 -28.00 32.08
N LEU A 201 -40.37 -27.90 30.85
CA LEU A 201 -40.50 -28.92 29.80
C LEU A 201 -39.83 -30.25 30.18
N GLU A 202 -38.62 -30.19 30.74
CA GLU A 202 -37.93 -31.38 31.27
C GLU A 202 -38.74 -32.06 32.37
N MET A 203 -39.38 -31.26 33.24
CA MET A 203 -40.23 -31.77 34.30
C MET A 203 -41.50 -32.41 33.75
N GLU A 204 -42.11 -31.84 32.71
CA GLU A 204 -43.26 -32.43 32.02
C GLU A 204 -42.91 -33.79 31.40
N TYR A 205 -41.78 -33.88 30.69
CA TYR A 205 -41.28 -35.15 30.14
C TYR A 205 -40.95 -36.17 31.23
N HIS A 206 -40.36 -35.72 32.35
CA HIS A 206 -40.08 -36.58 33.50
C HIS A 206 -41.37 -37.12 34.14
N ASN A 207 -42.37 -36.26 34.34
CA ASN A 207 -43.64 -36.63 34.95
C ASN A 207 -44.47 -37.55 34.03
N ALA A 208 -44.43 -37.35 32.72
CA ALA A 208 -45.03 -38.27 31.75
C ALA A 208 -44.39 -39.66 31.85
N TRP A 209 -43.05 -39.73 31.80
CA TRP A 209 -42.32 -40.98 31.95
C TRP A 209 -42.60 -41.69 33.28
N GLN A 210 -42.66 -40.96 34.39
CA GLN A 210 -43.01 -41.54 35.70
C GLN A 210 -44.43 -42.11 35.73
N ARG A 211 -45.41 -41.42 35.12
CA ARG A 211 -46.78 -41.91 35.01
C ARG A 211 -46.84 -43.22 34.22
N ASP A 212 -46.13 -43.30 33.10
CA ASP A 212 -46.07 -44.51 32.28
C ASP A 212 -45.43 -45.68 33.06
N LEU A 213 -44.37 -45.40 33.82
CA LEU A 213 -43.70 -46.39 34.67
C LEU A 213 -44.60 -46.89 35.82
N LEU A 214 -45.31 -45.99 36.49
CA LEU A 214 -46.30 -46.34 37.52
C LEU A 214 -47.42 -47.19 36.93
N PHE A 215 -47.94 -46.79 35.78
CA PHE A 215 -49.03 -47.49 35.11
C PHE A 215 -48.59 -48.88 34.62
N ARG A 216 -47.34 -49.04 34.18
CA ARG A 216 -46.73 -50.35 33.92
C ARG A 216 -46.64 -51.23 35.18
N ASN A 217 -46.30 -50.64 36.33
CA ASN A 217 -46.27 -51.37 37.60
C ASN A 217 -47.68 -51.79 38.03
N GLU A 218 -48.69 -50.91 37.87
CA GLU A 218 -50.09 -51.25 38.13
C GLU A 218 -50.57 -52.41 37.24
N TRP A 219 -50.15 -52.44 35.97
CA TRP A 219 -50.37 -53.57 35.07
C TRP A 219 -49.73 -54.87 35.60
N ILE A 220 -48.45 -54.84 36.00
CA ILE A 220 -47.76 -56.01 36.55
C ILE A 220 -48.48 -56.54 37.79
N ASP A 221 -48.83 -55.64 38.72
CA ASP A 221 -49.53 -56.00 39.95
C ASP A 221 -50.91 -56.59 39.68
N TRP A 222 -51.67 -56.00 38.75
CA TRP A 222 -52.95 -56.53 38.30
C TRP A 222 -52.77 -57.92 37.67
N ARG A 223 -51.83 -58.05 36.74
CA ARG A 223 -51.54 -59.29 36.00
C ARG A 223 -51.16 -60.40 36.95
N ASP A 224 -50.29 -60.13 37.91
CA ASP A 224 -49.80 -61.12 38.88
C ASP A 224 -50.90 -61.54 39.86
N ARG A 225 -51.74 -60.59 40.29
CA ARG A 225 -52.92 -60.87 41.13
C ARG A 225 -53.94 -61.74 40.40
N ILE A 226 -54.25 -61.42 39.15
CA ILE A 226 -55.18 -62.21 38.33
C ILE A 226 -54.59 -63.57 37.96
N ASN A 227 -53.30 -63.64 37.62
CA ASN A 227 -52.57 -64.89 37.40
C ASN A 227 -52.67 -65.83 38.59
N LYS A 228 -52.45 -65.35 39.82
CA LYS A 228 -52.61 -66.15 41.04
C LYS A 228 -54.03 -66.69 41.18
N ARG A 229 -55.05 -65.87 40.92
CA ARG A 229 -56.46 -66.28 40.97
C ARG A 229 -56.78 -67.34 39.91
N TYR A 230 -56.34 -67.13 38.66
CA TYR A 230 -56.53 -68.08 37.57
C TYR A 230 -55.78 -69.38 37.84
N MET A 231 -54.57 -69.33 38.37
CA MET A 231 -53.80 -70.52 38.75
C MET A 231 -54.54 -71.36 39.81
N ILE A 232 -55.09 -70.74 40.85
CA ILE A 232 -55.90 -71.44 41.87
C ILE A 232 -57.16 -72.05 41.24
N PHE A 233 -57.88 -71.26 40.43
CA PHE A 233 -59.08 -71.71 39.73
C PHE A 233 -58.77 -72.91 38.81
N ASN A 234 -57.81 -72.76 37.91
CA ASN A 234 -57.39 -73.79 36.96
C ASN A 234 -56.85 -75.04 37.67
N ARG A 235 -56.12 -74.90 38.78
CA ARG A 235 -55.68 -76.04 39.61
C ARG A 235 -56.88 -76.79 40.20
N LYS A 236 -57.91 -76.08 40.68
CA LYS A 236 -59.15 -76.70 41.16
C LYS A 236 -59.89 -77.41 40.02
N MET A 237 -60.01 -76.77 38.86
CA MET A 237 -60.63 -77.38 37.67
C MET A 237 -59.88 -78.65 37.25
N LYS A 238 -58.55 -78.62 37.26
CA LYS A 238 -57.72 -79.80 36.97
C LYS A 238 -57.94 -80.93 37.99
N ARG A 239 -58.05 -80.62 39.29
CA ARG A 239 -58.38 -81.60 40.33
C ARG A 239 -59.76 -82.22 40.12
N ASN A 240 -60.78 -81.39 39.87
CA ASN A 240 -62.14 -81.86 39.56
C ASN A 240 -62.13 -82.78 38.33
N ARG A 241 -61.39 -82.40 37.28
CA ARG A 241 -61.26 -83.22 36.07
C ARG A 241 -60.57 -84.56 36.32
N MET A 242 -59.58 -84.62 37.22
CA MET A 242 -58.92 -85.87 37.61
C MET A 242 -59.81 -86.78 38.48
N SER A 243 -60.88 -86.25 39.10
CA SER A 243 -61.80 -87.04 39.93
C SER A 243 -62.92 -87.74 39.16
N ILE A 244 -63.00 -87.53 37.85
CA ILE A 244 -63.99 -88.16 36.96
C ILE A 244 -63.28 -88.86 35.80
N ASP A 245 -63.90 -89.90 35.24
CA ASP A 245 -63.46 -90.48 33.96
C ASP A 245 -64.07 -89.66 32.81
N PRO A 246 -63.24 -88.98 31.98
CA PRO A 246 -63.72 -88.06 30.95
C PRO A 246 -64.63 -88.69 29.88
N GLU A 247 -64.47 -89.99 29.59
CA GLU A 247 -65.17 -90.63 28.47
C GLU A 247 -66.54 -91.21 28.85
N THR A 248 -66.78 -91.44 30.14
CA THR A 248 -67.99 -92.14 30.62
C THR A 248 -68.89 -91.28 31.50
N SER A 249 -68.36 -90.22 32.14
CA SER A 249 -69.14 -89.39 33.08
C SER A 249 -69.90 -88.24 32.41
N LEU A 250 -71.22 -88.19 32.60
CA LEU A 250 -72.06 -87.04 32.18
C LEU A 250 -71.63 -85.71 32.81
N LEU A 251 -70.89 -85.74 33.93
CA LEU A 251 -70.36 -84.54 34.58
C LEU A 251 -69.32 -83.81 33.71
N ALA A 252 -68.68 -84.52 32.78
CA ALA A 252 -67.68 -83.95 31.87
C ALA A 252 -68.28 -82.88 30.93
N MET A 253 -69.60 -82.79 30.76
CA MET A 253 -70.23 -81.74 29.93
C MET A 253 -70.31 -80.38 30.64
N PHE A 254 -70.10 -80.31 31.96
CA PHE A 254 -70.22 -79.05 32.69
C PHE A 254 -68.92 -78.22 32.65
N PRO A 255 -69.01 -76.87 32.51
CA PRO A 255 -67.85 -75.97 32.51
C PRO A 255 -66.95 -76.10 33.74
N ALA A 256 -67.49 -76.58 34.87
CA ALA A 256 -66.75 -76.82 36.12
C ALA A 256 -65.63 -77.87 36.02
N TYR A 257 -65.48 -78.54 34.88
CA TYR A 257 -64.46 -79.57 34.64
C TYR A 257 -63.48 -79.22 33.50
N TRP A 258 -63.83 -78.29 32.60
CA TRP A 258 -63.03 -77.99 31.40
C TRP A 258 -62.71 -76.50 31.18
N LEU A 259 -63.32 -75.60 31.94
CA LEU A 259 -63.03 -74.17 31.80
C LEU A 259 -61.63 -73.86 32.30
N TYR A 260 -60.76 -73.41 31.40
CA TYR A 260 -59.45 -72.84 31.72
C TYR A 260 -59.52 -71.32 31.58
N ARG A 261 -58.94 -70.60 32.54
CA ARG A 261 -58.81 -69.14 32.48
C ARG A 261 -57.39 -68.74 32.14
N ASP A 262 -57.25 -67.92 31.11
CA ASP A 262 -56.01 -67.33 30.63
C ASP A 262 -56.20 -65.84 30.31
N HIS A 263 -55.09 -65.17 30.00
CA HIS A 263 -55.12 -63.77 29.61
C HIS A 263 -55.46 -63.65 28.13
N THR A 264 -56.75 -63.57 27.83
CA THR A 264 -57.24 -63.24 26.48
C THR A 264 -57.53 -61.76 26.32
N LYS A 265 -57.67 -61.31 25.07
CA LYS A 265 -58.09 -59.94 24.71
C LYS A 265 -59.37 -59.46 25.38
N GLN A 266 -60.23 -60.37 25.83
CA GLN A 266 -61.49 -60.05 26.51
C GLN A 266 -61.33 -59.92 28.04
N SER A 267 -60.27 -60.50 28.60
CA SER A 267 -60.08 -60.60 30.06
C SER A 267 -59.21 -59.47 30.64
N VAL A 268 -58.35 -58.86 29.83
CA VAL A 268 -57.52 -57.71 30.25
C VAL A 268 -58.30 -56.42 30.04
N PRO A 269 -58.32 -55.50 31.02
CA PRO A 269 -58.87 -54.17 30.86
C PRO A 269 -58.28 -53.45 29.65
N ARG A 270 -59.12 -52.72 28.90
CA ARG A 270 -58.66 -51.96 27.73
C ARG A 270 -57.54 -50.96 28.05
N SER A 271 -57.53 -50.43 29.27
CA SER A 271 -56.49 -49.53 29.77
C SER A 271 -55.09 -50.15 29.77
N PHE A 272 -54.97 -51.49 29.90
CA PHE A 272 -53.69 -52.20 29.88
C PHE A 272 -53.37 -52.88 28.54
N ALA A 273 -54.20 -52.69 27.52
CA ALA A 273 -54.06 -53.40 26.25
C ALA A 273 -52.70 -53.16 25.58
N GLU A 274 -52.17 -51.93 25.68
CA GLU A 274 -50.86 -51.56 25.13
C GLU A 274 -49.69 -52.29 25.84
N TYR A 275 -49.79 -52.56 27.14
CA TYR A 275 -48.74 -53.30 27.87
C TYR A 275 -48.87 -54.81 27.77
N ALA A 276 -50.08 -55.31 27.53
CA ALA A 276 -50.35 -56.75 27.40
C ALA A 276 -49.99 -57.28 26.00
N TRP A 277 -50.14 -56.45 24.96
CA TRP A 277 -49.98 -56.85 23.56
C TRP A 277 -49.25 -55.85 22.65
N GLY A 278 -48.88 -54.66 23.15
CA GLY A 278 -48.04 -53.71 22.43
C GLY A 278 -46.55 -53.98 22.66
N ASN A 279 -45.72 -53.48 21.74
CA ASN A 279 -44.26 -53.61 21.77
C ASN A 279 -43.56 -52.32 22.23
N ASP A 280 -44.29 -51.39 22.85
CA ASP A 280 -43.77 -50.06 23.15
C ASP A 280 -42.83 -50.08 24.38
N GLU A 281 -41.58 -49.72 24.15
CA GLU A 281 -40.62 -49.47 25.23
C GLU A 281 -40.85 -48.08 25.83
N ILE A 282 -40.89 -47.99 27.16
CA ILE A 282 -41.04 -46.70 27.86
C ILE A 282 -39.71 -45.93 27.75
N ILE A 283 -39.62 -45.06 26.76
CA ILE A 283 -38.45 -44.20 26.54
C ILE A 283 -38.68 -42.84 27.19
N LYS A 284 -37.74 -42.41 28.04
CA LYS A 284 -37.77 -41.05 28.59
C LYS A 284 -37.43 -40.05 27.48
N LYS A 285 -38.35 -39.13 27.18
CA LYS A 285 -38.10 -38.04 26.23
C LYS A 285 -37.10 -37.04 26.82
N HIS A 286 -36.21 -36.52 25.97
CA HIS A 286 -35.26 -35.47 26.30
C HIS A 286 -35.58 -34.24 25.46
N VAL A 287 -35.24 -33.06 25.97
CA VAL A 287 -35.42 -31.79 25.25
C VAL A 287 -34.60 -31.85 23.96
N SER A 288 -35.28 -31.67 22.84
CA SER A 288 -34.62 -31.66 21.53
C SER A 288 -34.00 -30.29 21.24
N PRO A 289 -33.03 -30.21 20.31
CA PRO A 289 -32.58 -28.92 19.79
C PRO A 289 -33.71 -28.08 19.19
N GLU A 290 -34.73 -28.72 18.59
CA GLU A 290 -35.90 -28.04 18.02
C GLU A 290 -36.77 -27.41 19.12
N ASP A 291 -37.02 -28.14 20.20
CA ASP A 291 -37.77 -27.65 21.38
C ASP A 291 -37.05 -26.45 22.01
N SER A 292 -35.71 -26.53 22.10
CA SER A 292 -34.86 -25.46 22.63
C SER A 292 -34.92 -24.20 21.75
N LEU A 293 -34.87 -24.37 20.43
CA LEU A 293 -34.99 -23.27 19.47
C LEU A 293 -36.39 -22.64 19.49
N GLU A 294 -37.45 -23.42 19.66
CA GLU A 294 -38.81 -22.90 19.76
C GLU A 294 -39.00 -22.05 21.03
N ILE A 295 -38.48 -22.54 22.16
CA ILE A 295 -38.45 -21.79 23.43
C ILE A 295 -37.63 -20.52 23.26
N GLU A 296 -36.41 -20.60 22.71
CA GLU A 296 -35.55 -19.44 22.49
C GLU A 296 -36.23 -18.38 21.61
N ARG A 297 -36.86 -18.79 20.51
CA ARG A 297 -37.62 -17.88 19.63
C ARG A 297 -38.74 -17.16 20.36
N LYS A 298 -39.43 -17.83 21.29
CA LYS A 298 -40.54 -17.27 22.07
C LYS A 298 -40.08 -16.21 23.07
N TYR A 299 -38.91 -16.40 23.68
CA TYR A 299 -38.33 -15.49 24.69
C TYR A 299 -37.35 -14.47 24.10
N THR A 300 -37.10 -14.53 22.79
CA THR A 300 -36.30 -13.53 22.07
C THR A 300 -37.17 -12.37 21.63
N ASN A 301 -36.77 -11.14 21.97
CA ASN A 301 -37.48 -9.95 21.55
C ASN A 301 -37.09 -9.53 20.11
N ILE A 302 -37.69 -10.21 19.13
CA ILE A 302 -37.42 -9.99 17.69
C ILE A 302 -37.67 -8.52 17.28
N LYS A 303 -38.63 -7.83 17.89
CA LYS A 303 -38.92 -6.42 17.60
C LYS A 303 -37.78 -5.49 18.01
N ARG A 304 -37.18 -5.70 19.20
CA ARG A 304 -36.02 -4.91 19.66
C ARG A 304 -34.76 -5.20 18.82
N ILE A 305 -34.57 -6.45 18.41
CA ILE A 305 -33.51 -6.86 17.47
C ILE A 305 -33.66 -6.09 16.16
N ALA A 306 -34.84 -6.15 15.54
CA ALA A 306 -35.11 -5.44 14.28
C ALA A 306 -34.94 -3.91 14.42
N GLU A 307 -35.37 -3.32 15.54
CA GLU A 307 -35.17 -1.89 15.79
C GLU A 307 -33.69 -1.52 15.96
N ASN A 308 -32.90 -2.36 16.63
CA ASN A 308 -31.47 -2.15 16.82
C ASN A 308 -30.71 -2.29 15.49
N GLU A 309 -31.04 -3.30 14.68
CA GLU A 309 -30.49 -3.46 13.33
C GLU A 309 -30.83 -2.27 12.43
N ARG A 310 -32.07 -1.77 12.49
CA ARG A 310 -32.45 -0.55 11.77
C ARG A 310 -31.62 0.66 12.22
N LYS A 311 -31.40 0.85 13.53
CA LYS A 311 -30.55 1.94 14.04
C LYS A 311 -29.09 1.80 13.59
N LYS A 312 -28.56 0.58 13.49
CA LYS A 312 -27.22 0.34 12.92
C LYS A 312 -27.15 0.77 11.46
N GLN A 313 -28.15 0.42 10.66
CA GLN A 313 -28.23 0.80 9.24
C GLN A 313 -28.39 2.32 9.06
N GLU A 314 -29.18 2.97 9.92
CA GLU A 314 -29.42 4.42 9.88
C GLU A 314 -28.26 5.26 10.45
N LYS A 315 -27.14 4.64 10.88
CA LYS A 315 -26.04 5.33 11.56
C LYS A 315 -25.46 6.50 10.75
N GLU A 316 -25.26 6.31 9.45
CA GLU A 316 -24.70 7.34 8.56
C GLU A 316 -25.72 8.45 8.29
N ALA A 317 -26.98 8.08 8.01
CA ALA A 317 -28.06 9.04 7.83
C ALA A 317 -28.29 9.91 9.09
N MET A 318 -28.20 9.30 10.27
CA MET A 318 -28.34 9.99 11.55
C MET A 318 -27.14 10.89 11.85
N TYR A 319 -25.93 10.47 11.46
CA TYR A 319 -24.74 11.32 11.55
C TYR A 319 -24.92 12.59 10.72
N ASN A 320 -25.27 12.46 9.44
CA ASN A 320 -25.47 13.60 8.53
C ASN A 320 -26.61 14.52 8.97
N LYS A 321 -27.64 13.98 9.65
CA LYS A 321 -28.75 14.76 10.18
C LYS A 321 -28.41 15.54 11.44
N LEU A 322 -27.67 14.94 12.37
CA LEU A 322 -27.37 15.51 13.70
C LEU A 322 -26.09 16.35 13.70
N VAL A 323 -25.05 15.87 13.03
CA VAL A 323 -23.73 16.53 12.96
C VAL A 323 -23.68 17.42 11.73
N LYS A 324 -24.30 18.61 11.85
CA LYS A 324 -24.34 19.60 10.76
C LYS A 324 -22.98 20.25 10.46
N PHE A 325 -22.08 20.28 11.45
CA PHE A 325 -20.76 20.90 11.35
C PHE A 325 -19.67 19.88 11.71
N PRO A 326 -19.21 19.05 10.78
CA PRO A 326 -18.17 18.07 11.07
C PRO A 326 -16.85 18.77 11.41
N ARG A 327 -16.09 18.21 12.36
CA ARG A 327 -14.74 18.67 12.68
C ARG A 327 -13.79 18.32 11.53
N ILE A 328 -12.95 19.28 11.16
CA ILE A 328 -11.88 19.08 10.18
C ILE A 328 -10.55 19.02 10.90
N GLN A 329 -9.62 18.21 10.40
CA GLN A 329 -8.25 18.20 10.89
C GLN A 329 -7.60 19.53 10.46
N ALA A 330 -7.26 20.35 11.45
CA ALA A 330 -6.72 21.68 11.24
C ALA A 330 -5.49 21.85 12.12
N ARG A 331 -4.57 22.68 11.63
CA ARG A 331 -3.34 23.01 12.34
C ARG A 331 -3.59 23.79 13.62
N LEU A 332 -4.55 24.70 13.54
CA LEU A 332 -5.07 25.47 14.65
C LEU A 332 -6.59 25.36 14.66
N ASP A 333 -7.14 25.06 15.83
CA ASP A 333 -8.57 25.15 16.14
C ASP A 333 -8.71 25.99 17.42
N SER A 334 -8.92 27.30 17.24
CA SER A 334 -8.90 28.27 18.34
C SER A 334 -10.20 29.07 18.43
N ILE A 335 -10.54 29.46 19.66
CA ILE A 335 -11.64 30.37 19.98
C ILE A 335 -11.09 31.79 19.98
N VAL A 336 -11.62 32.65 19.10
CA VAL A 336 -11.14 34.03 18.98
C VAL A 336 -12.25 35.02 19.31
N GLN A 337 -12.03 35.90 20.29
CA GLN A 337 -12.90 37.06 20.54
C GLN A 337 -12.50 38.20 19.58
N GLY A 338 -13.44 38.63 18.73
CA GLY A 338 -13.21 39.58 17.62
C GLY A 338 -12.91 41.04 17.99
N LYS A 339 -12.05 41.27 19.00
CA LYS A 339 -11.65 42.63 19.41
C LYS A 339 -10.60 43.23 18.47
N GLU A 340 -9.69 42.41 17.94
CA GLU A 340 -8.60 42.82 17.05
C GLU A 340 -8.40 41.85 15.87
N ASP A 341 -7.53 42.21 14.94
CA ASP A 341 -7.14 41.33 13.83
C ASP A 341 -6.30 40.18 14.37
N PHE A 342 -6.62 38.96 13.93
CA PHE A 342 -5.92 37.77 14.39
C PHE A 342 -4.72 37.49 13.48
N LYS A 343 -3.51 37.40 14.06
CA LYS A 343 -2.29 37.05 13.33
C LYS A 343 -1.79 35.68 13.77
N TYR A 344 -1.43 34.84 12.80
CA TYR A 344 -0.88 33.52 13.06
C TYR A 344 0.41 33.29 12.29
N TYR A 345 1.45 32.86 13.00
CA TYR A 345 2.71 32.41 12.42
C TYR A 345 2.59 30.97 11.93
N TYR A 346 2.71 30.77 10.62
CA TYR A 346 2.65 29.48 9.96
C TYR A 346 4.05 29.06 9.49
N SER A 347 4.47 27.83 9.79
CA SER A 347 5.71 27.26 9.25
C SER A 347 5.50 25.79 8.90
N GLN A 348 5.70 25.36 7.65
CA GLN A 348 5.56 23.94 7.27
C GLN A 348 6.69 23.51 6.35
N GLU A 349 7.25 22.34 6.65
CA GLU A 349 8.23 21.67 5.81
C GLU A 349 7.56 20.70 4.84
N PHE A 350 8.09 20.62 3.62
CA PHE A 350 7.72 19.59 2.66
C PHE A 350 8.92 19.20 1.79
N VAL A 351 8.81 18.06 1.11
CA VAL A 351 9.89 17.50 0.27
C VAL A 351 9.99 18.28 -1.04
N ALA A 352 11.21 18.66 -1.41
CA ALA A 352 11.51 19.36 -2.64
C ALA A 352 11.62 18.38 -3.82
N ASP A 353 11.24 18.88 -4.99
CA ASP A 353 11.33 18.18 -6.28
C ASP A 353 11.68 19.15 -7.41
N SER A 354 11.68 18.65 -8.65
CA SER A 354 11.96 19.44 -9.85
C SER A 354 11.07 20.68 -10.02
N GLY A 355 9.81 20.65 -9.53
CA GLY A 355 8.86 21.77 -9.59
C GLY A 355 9.04 22.81 -8.47
N THR A 356 9.92 22.57 -7.51
CA THR A 356 10.05 23.37 -6.29
C THR A 356 10.92 24.63 -6.46
N LYS A 357 11.44 24.92 -7.66
CA LYS A 357 12.31 26.09 -7.89
C LYS A 357 11.65 27.42 -7.51
N LYS A 358 10.35 27.56 -7.76
CA LYS A 358 9.56 28.69 -7.30
C LYS A 358 8.18 28.24 -6.84
N ILE A 359 7.73 28.81 -5.73
CA ILE A 359 6.48 28.42 -5.06
C ILE A 359 5.62 29.67 -4.90
N LYS A 360 4.37 29.62 -5.35
CA LYS A 360 3.38 30.68 -5.15
C LYS A 360 2.42 30.26 -4.05
N LEU A 361 2.27 31.07 -3.01
CA LEU A 361 1.37 30.82 -1.90
C LEU A 361 0.18 31.77 -1.97
N VAL A 362 -1.02 31.21 -1.86
CA VAL A 362 -2.30 31.93 -1.80
C VAL A 362 -3.11 31.40 -0.63
N LEU A 363 -3.89 32.25 0.01
CA LEU A 363 -4.88 31.85 1.00
C LEU A 363 -6.26 31.92 0.39
N ASP A 364 -6.99 30.82 0.51
CA ASP A 364 -8.43 30.79 0.29
C ASP A 364 -9.14 30.67 1.63
N GLY A 365 -10.39 31.11 1.70
CA GLY A 365 -11.16 31.00 2.92
C GLY A 365 -12.65 30.83 2.68
N GLU A 366 -13.31 30.20 3.64
CA GLU A 366 -14.76 30.11 3.71
C GLU A 366 -15.23 30.38 5.14
N VAL A 367 -16.36 31.06 5.26
CA VAL A 367 -17.05 31.26 6.53
C VAL A 367 -18.34 30.47 6.51
N ILE A 368 -18.57 29.70 7.57
CA ILE A 368 -19.78 28.87 7.76
C ILE A 368 -20.48 29.34 9.02
N ALA A 369 -21.71 29.86 8.87
CA ALA A 369 -22.52 30.30 10.01
C ALA A 369 -23.37 29.19 10.62
N ILE A 370 -23.82 29.40 11.85
CA ILE A 370 -24.77 28.51 12.55
C ILE A 370 -26.09 28.29 11.80
N ASP A 371 -26.49 29.23 10.92
CA ASP A 371 -27.68 29.14 10.07
C ASP A 371 -27.45 28.34 8.77
N LEU A 372 -26.26 27.72 8.63
CA LEU A 372 -25.78 26.98 7.47
C LEU A 372 -25.51 27.84 6.23
N SER A 373 -25.62 29.16 6.33
CA SER A 373 -25.20 30.03 5.24
C SER A 373 -23.68 30.06 5.15
N THR A 374 -23.18 30.04 3.90
CA THR A 374 -21.75 30.06 3.60
C THR A 374 -21.38 31.35 2.90
N TYR A 375 -20.17 31.82 3.16
CA TYR A 375 -19.57 32.96 2.48
C TYR A 375 -18.16 32.59 2.03
N LYS A 376 -17.91 32.71 0.72
CA LYS A 376 -16.58 32.51 0.17
C LYS A 376 -15.77 33.80 0.33
N VAL A 377 -14.67 33.72 1.07
CA VAL A 377 -13.77 34.84 1.31
C VAL A 377 -12.97 35.12 0.03
N PRO A 378 -12.79 36.40 -0.38
CA PRO A 378 -11.90 36.73 -1.49
C PRO A 378 -10.47 36.21 -1.24
N SER A 379 -9.86 35.60 -2.26
CA SER A 379 -8.49 35.06 -2.15
C SER A 379 -7.49 36.15 -1.78
N SER A 380 -6.47 35.78 -0.98
CA SER A 380 -5.43 36.72 -0.53
C SER A 380 -4.53 37.19 -1.68
N ASP A 381 -3.56 38.06 -1.38
CA ASP A 381 -2.45 38.31 -2.28
C ASP A 381 -1.57 37.05 -2.40
N THR A 382 -0.76 36.99 -3.45
CA THR A 382 0.18 35.89 -3.68
C THR A 382 1.56 36.24 -3.12
N LEU A 383 2.11 35.36 -2.27
CA LEU A 383 3.53 35.38 -1.93
C LEU A 383 4.29 34.45 -2.85
N THR A 384 5.48 34.86 -3.27
CA THR A 384 6.36 34.07 -4.13
C THR A 384 7.63 33.72 -3.37
N TYR A 385 7.93 32.43 -3.28
CA TYR A 385 9.19 31.93 -2.76
C TYR A 385 10.08 31.50 -3.93
N ASN A 386 11.31 31.98 -4.01
CA ASN A 386 12.32 31.38 -4.88
C ASN A 386 13.18 30.45 -4.03
N VAL A 387 13.30 29.20 -4.44
CA VAL A 387 14.04 28.18 -3.70
C VAL A 387 15.42 28.04 -4.29
N SER A 388 16.43 28.52 -3.58
CA SER A 388 17.82 28.21 -3.92
C SER A 388 18.20 26.83 -3.40
N ALA A 389 18.85 26.04 -4.24
CA ALA A 389 19.27 24.69 -3.92
C ALA A 389 20.73 24.48 -4.30
N MET A 390 21.36 23.45 -3.74
CA MET A 390 22.75 23.12 -4.07
C MET A 390 22.91 22.65 -5.52
N VAL A 391 21.83 22.15 -6.13
CA VAL A 391 21.79 21.78 -7.54
C VAL A 391 22.00 22.96 -8.50
N ASP A 392 21.81 24.20 -8.04
CA ASP A 392 22.14 25.38 -8.84
C ASP A 392 23.67 25.52 -9.08
N LEU A 393 24.48 24.77 -8.34
CA LEU A 393 25.94 24.79 -8.39
C LEU A 393 26.51 23.55 -9.08
N LEU A 394 25.70 22.72 -9.75
CA LEU A 394 26.18 21.52 -10.45
C LEU A 394 27.28 21.84 -11.46
N ASP A 395 28.23 20.91 -11.60
CA ASP A 395 29.17 20.91 -12.71
C ASP A 395 28.52 20.24 -13.92
N GLU A 396 28.27 21.04 -14.95
CA GLU A 396 27.61 20.64 -16.18
C GLU A 396 28.58 20.16 -17.27
N SER A 397 29.87 20.08 -16.95
CA SER A 397 30.88 19.57 -17.89
C SER A 397 30.65 18.09 -18.21
N THR A 398 30.99 17.69 -19.44
CA THR A 398 30.87 16.29 -19.87
C THR A 398 31.90 15.44 -19.14
N HIS A 399 31.44 14.40 -18.43
CA HIS A 399 32.30 13.43 -17.79
C HIS A 399 32.71 12.35 -18.80
N TYR A 400 34.00 11.97 -18.79
CA TYR A 400 34.55 10.96 -19.67
C TYR A 400 35.14 9.81 -18.85
N LYS A 401 34.93 8.58 -19.32
CA LYS A 401 35.59 7.37 -18.81
C LYS A 401 36.58 6.82 -19.84
N LEU A 402 37.67 6.22 -19.37
CA LEU A 402 38.60 5.52 -20.23
C LEU A 402 38.03 4.16 -20.60
N GLU A 403 37.97 3.88 -21.90
CA GLU A 403 37.51 2.60 -22.42
C GLU A 403 38.54 2.05 -23.41
N THR A 404 38.89 0.77 -23.25
CA THR A 404 39.76 0.06 -24.18
C THR A 404 38.90 -0.50 -25.31
N ILE A 405 39.02 0.08 -26.49
CA ILE A 405 38.35 -0.40 -27.69
C ILE A 405 39.30 -1.37 -28.40
N TYR A 406 38.81 -2.56 -28.73
CA TYR A 406 39.53 -3.53 -29.54
C TYR A 406 39.20 -3.39 -31.03
N ARG A 407 40.19 -3.66 -31.87
CA ARG A 407 40.05 -3.64 -33.34
C ARG A 407 39.20 -4.79 -33.83
N GLN A 408 39.40 -5.99 -33.28
CA GLN A 408 38.66 -7.19 -33.65
C GLN A 408 37.35 -7.25 -32.86
N VAL A 409 36.23 -7.44 -33.57
CA VAL A 409 34.88 -7.51 -33.01
C VAL A 409 34.15 -8.69 -33.64
N ASP A 410 34.43 -9.89 -33.15
CA ASP A 410 33.82 -11.10 -33.69
C ASP A 410 32.34 -11.20 -33.25
N LYS A 411 31.48 -11.68 -34.16
CA LYS A 411 30.07 -11.95 -33.88
C LYS A 411 29.76 -13.44 -34.10
N GLU A 412 28.99 -14.04 -33.20
CA GLU A 412 28.52 -15.41 -33.33
C GLU A 412 26.99 -15.44 -33.40
N VAL A 413 26.43 -16.18 -34.36
CA VAL A 413 24.99 -16.34 -34.57
C VAL A 413 24.70 -17.80 -34.92
N SER A 414 23.63 -18.39 -34.38
CA SER A 414 23.17 -19.71 -34.80
C SER A 414 21.91 -19.62 -35.67
N ALA A 415 21.79 -20.51 -36.65
CA ALA A 415 20.59 -20.68 -37.45
C ALA A 415 20.21 -22.16 -37.62
N ASP A 416 18.91 -22.43 -37.56
CA ASP A 416 18.34 -23.78 -37.53
C ASP A 416 17.78 -24.14 -38.91
N ILE A 417 18.67 -24.42 -39.86
CA ILE A 417 18.27 -24.74 -41.24
C ILE A 417 17.74 -26.17 -41.32
N GLU A 418 16.49 -26.29 -41.75
CA GLU A 418 15.77 -27.53 -41.95
C GLU A 418 16.03 -28.15 -43.32
N PHE A 419 16.04 -29.49 -43.36
CA PHE A 419 16.28 -30.27 -44.57
C PHE A 419 15.32 -31.45 -44.62
N GLU A 420 14.95 -31.87 -45.84
CA GLU A 420 14.26 -33.15 -46.03
C GLU A 420 15.08 -34.34 -45.48
N VAL A 421 14.39 -35.45 -45.24
CA VAL A 421 15.00 -36.66 -44.67
C VAL A 421 16.14 -37.15 -45.56
N ALA A 422 17.32 -37.35 -44.96
CA ALA A 422 18.56 -37.73 -45.64
C ALA A 422 19.02 -36.78 -46.78
N SER A 423 18.44 -35.58 -46.86
CA SER A 423 18.83 -34.55 -47.82
C SER A 423 19.77 -33.52 -47.20
N ALA A 424 20.55 -32.88 -48.09
CA ALA A 424 21.41 -31.74 -47.79
C ALA A 424 21.11 -30.55 -48.72
N VAL A 425 19.98 -30.55 -49.43
CA VAL A 425 19.59 -29.43 -50.30
C VAL A 425 18.91 -28.35 -49.47
N VAL A 426 19.42 -27.12 -49.55
CA VAL A 426 18.78 -25.96 -48.91
C VAL A 426 17.57 -25.54 -49.73
N GLN A 427 16.39 -25.61 -49.12
CA GLN A 427 15.13 -25.15 -49.69
C GLN A 427 14.61 -23.99 -48.82
N PRO A 428 14.61 -22.73 -49.30
CA PRO A 428 14.16 -21.58 -48.52
C PRO A 428 12.72 -21.69 -48.05
N GLU A 429 11.85 -22.31 -48.85
CA GLU A 429 10.41 -22.43 -48.61
C GLU A 429 10.09 -23.57 -47.64
N LEU A 430 11.08 -24.37 -47.24
CA LEU A 430 10.88 -25.47 -46.31
C LEU A 430 10.78 -24.93 -44.88
N ARG A 431 9.57 -24.98 -44.32
CA ARG A 431 9.27 -24.61 -42.92
C ARG A 431 9.76 -23.19 -42.62
N ASN A 432 10.68 -23.00 -41.66
CA ASN A 432 11.16 -21.67 -41.22
C ASN A 432 12.49 -21.24 -41.84
N ASN A 433 12.95 -21.91 -42.90
CA ASN A 433 14.25 -21.62 -43.50
C ASN A 433 14.37 -20.19 -44.02
N GLU A 434 13.30 -19.59 -44.54
CA GLU A 434 13.31 -18.21 -45.03
C GLU A 434 13.69 -17.21 -43.94
N GLU A 435 13.09 -17.33 -42.74
CA GLU A 435 13.40 -16.46 -41.60
C GLU A 435 14.83 -16.67 -41.07
N GLU A 436 15.27 -17.92 -40.95
CA GLU A 436 16.62 -18.26 -40.50
C GLU A 436 17.70 -17.78 -41.48
N LEU A 437 17.42 -17.83 -42.79
CA LEU A 437 18.27 -17.28 -43.83
C LEU A 437 18.26 -15.74 -43.82
N ALA A 438 17.11 -15.12 -43.60
CA ALA A 438 16.98 -13.66 -43.46
C ALA A 438 17.81 -13.14 -42.27
N LYS A 439 17.76 -13.82 -41.12
CA LYS A 439 18.57 -13.50 -39.94
C LYS A 439 20.07 -13.43 -40.26
N ILE A 440 20.58 -14.37 -41.04
CA ILE A 440 22.00 -14.39 -41.47
C ILE A 440 22.28 -13.18 -42.39
N LYS A 441 21.35 -12.89 -43.30
CA LYS A 441 21.46 -11.74 -44.22
C LYS A 441 21.49 -10.41 -43.47
N ASP A 442 20.61 -10.25 -42.48
CA ASP A 442 20.51 -9.04 -41.67
C ASP A 442 21.80 -8.81 -40.87
N VAL A 443 22.39 -9.86 -40.28
CA VAL A 443 23.66 -9.75 -39.56
C VAL A 443 24.79 -9.31 -40.50
N ILE A 444 24.84 -9.83 -41.72
CA ILE A 444 25.82 -9.42 -42.72
C ILE A 444 25.57 -7.95 -43.11
N PHE A 445 24.31 -7.59 -43.36
CA PHE A 445 23.92 -6.22 -43.69
C PHE A 445 24.30 -5.25 -42.57
N ASP A 446 24.02 -5.56 -41.30
CA ASP A 446 24.36 -4.71 -40.16
C ASP A 446 25.87 -4.49 -40.00
N ILE A 447 26.68 -5.51 -40.33
CA ILE A 447 28.15 -5.39 -40.33
C ILE A 447 28.59 -4.45 -41.47
N GLU A 448 27.99 -4.55 -42.65
CA GLU A 448 28.40 -3.81 -43.84
C GLU A 448 27.82 -2.38 -43.94
N ASP A 449 26.55 -2.16 -43.57
CA ASP A 449 25.84 -0.88 -43.65
C ASP A 449 26.26 0.07 -42.52
N GLY A 450 26.59 -0.47 -41.35
CA GLY A 450 27.06 0.30 -40.21
C GLY A 450 28.38 1.05 -40.43
N GLY A 451 29.08 0.81 -41.55
CA GLY A 451 30.26 1.54 -42.05
C GLY A 451 31.53 1.44 -41.19
N SER A 452 31.41 0.98 -39.95
CA SER A 452 32.47 0.98 -38.94
C SER A 452 33.20 -0.36 -38.82
N LEU A 453 32.58 -1.46 -39.29
CA LEU A 453 33.14 -2.81 -39.26
C LEU A 453 33.31 -3.36 -40.67
N VAL A 454 34.34 -4.19 -40.85
CA VAL A 454 34.63 -4.91 -42.10
C VAL A 454 34.61 -6.40 -41.80
N LEU A 455 33.80 -7.14 -42.55
CA LEU A 455 33.75 -8.60 -42.48
C LEU A 455 35.00 -9.21 -43.16
N ASP A 456 35.85 -9.89 -42.38
CA ASP A 456 37.10 -10.49 -42.85
C ASP A 456 36.92 -11.92 -43.33
N SER A 457 36.19 -12.72 -42.55
CA SER A 457 35.90 -14.12 -42.89
C SER A 457 34.68 -14.64 -42.13
N LEU A 458 34.11 -15.71 -42.66
CA LEU A 458 33.00 -16.43 -42.03
C LEU A 458 33.40 -17.89 -41.81
N THR A 459 33.17 -18.41 -40.61
CA THR A 459 33.24 -19.85 -40.34
C THR A 459 31.86 -20.38 -39.98
N MET A 460 31.43 -21.43 -40.67
CA MET A 460 30.17 -22.12 -40.45
C MET A 460 30.43 -23.49 -39.83
N VAL A 461 29.92 -23.72 -38.63
CA VAL A 461 30.05 -24.99 -37.91
C VAL A 461 28.70 -25.67 -37.86
N GLY A 462 28.55 -26.78 -38.57
CA GLY A 462 27.29 -27.54 -38.56
C GLY A 462 27.27 -28.63 -37.51
N TYR A 463 26.15 -28.73 -36.82
CA TYR A 463 25.92 -29.74 -35.79
C TYR A 463 24.76 -30.67 -36.15
N ALA A 464 24.84 -31.90 -35.65
CA ALA A 464 23.76 -32.87 -35.68
C ALA A 464 23.17 -33.12 -34.27
N SER A 465 21.95 -33.65 -34.24
CA SER A 465 21.40 -34.28 -33.04
C SER A 465 22.11 -35.61 -32.77
N PRO A 466 22.27 -36.01 -31.49
CA PRO A 466 22.81 -37.32 -31.14
C PRO A 466 21.72 -38.39 -31.25
N GLU A 467 21.32 -38.71 -32.48
CA GLU A 467 20.39 -39.79 -32.78
C GLU A 467 20.84 -40.63 -33.98
N GLY A 468 20.97 -41.94 -33.78
CA GLY A 468 21.51 -42.82 -34.83
C GLY A 468 23.03 -42.95 -34.73
N GLY A 469 23.68 -43.25 -35.85
CA GLY A 469 25.13 -43.50 -35.86
C GLY A 469 25.93 -42.20 -36.02
N PHE A 470 26.85 -41.95 -35.09
CA PHE A 470 27.73 -40.77 -35.04
C PHE A 470 28.36 -40.44 -36.39
N LYS A 471 29.00 -41.42 -37.04
CA LYS A 471 29.67 -41.20 -38.35
C LYS A 471 28.72 -40.75 -39.45
N TYR A 472 27.48 -41.22 -39.42
CA TYR A 472 26.47 -40.83 -40.40
C TYR A 472 25.99 -39.41 -40.14
N ASN A 473 25.70 -39.09 -38.87
CA ASN A 473 25.26 -37.77 -38.43
C ASN A 473 26.32 -36.71 -38.74
N GLU A 474 27.57 -37.01 -38.44
CA GLU A 474 28.74 -36.20 -38.76
C GLU A 474 28.83 -35.89 -40.26
N GLN A 475 28.77 -36.92 -41.11
CA GLN A 475 28.83 -36.74 -42.57
C GLN A 475 27.62 -35.96 -43.12
N LEU A 476 26.44 -36.14 -42.53
CA LEU A 476 25.23 -35.45 -42.95
C LEU A 476 25.28 -33.96 -42.56
N ALA A 477 25.69 -33.64 -41.33
CA ALA A 477 25.87 -32.25 -40.88
C ALA A 477 26.90 -31.51 -41.75
N ASN A 478 28.02 -32.16 -42.07
CA ASN A 478 29.03 -31.60 -42.96
C ASN A 478 28.48 -31.30 -44.36
N ARG A 479 27.76 -32.24 -44.96
CA ARG A 479 27.13 -32.03 -46.28
C ARG A 479 26.10 -30.90 -46.26
N ARG A 480 25.30 -30.80 -45.21
CA ARG A 480 24.31 -29.73 -45.02
C ARG A 480 24.96 -28.36 -44.89
N THR A 481 26.02 -28.26 -44.10
CA THR A 481 26.78 -27.00 -43.91
C THR A 481 27.47 -26.57 -45.20
N GLU A 482 28.02 -27.53 -45.95
CA GLU A 482 28.63 -27.29 -47.26
C GLU A 482 27.59 -26.79 -48.28
N ALA A 483 26.41 -27.41 -48.32
CA ALA A 483 25.32 -26.97 -49.19
C ALA A 483 24.82 -25.56 -48.80
N LEU A 484 24.75 -25.26 -47.50
CA LEU A 484 24.42 -23.92 -47.03
C LEU A 484 25.48 -22.90 -47.42
N ARG A 485 26.77 -23.24 -47.35
CA ARG A 485 27.85 -22.38 -47.88
C ARG A 485 27.63 -22.08 -49.36
N GLN A 486 27.36 -23.12 -50.16
CA GLN A 486 27.12 -22.97 -51.60
C GLN A 486 25.89 -22.11 -51.88
N TYR A 487 24.82 -22.27 -51.10
CA TYR A 487 23.61 -21.47 -51.18
C TYR A 487 23.90 -19.98 -50.90
N LEU A 488 24.61 -19.64 -49.82
CA LEU A 488 24.94 -18.25 -49.48
C LEU A 488 25.80 -17.57 -50.56
N LEU A 489 26.76 -18.32 -51.12
CA LEU A 489 27.60 -17.83 -52.22
C LEU A 489 26.81 -17.63 -53.52
N ALA A 490 25.90 -18.56 -53.86
CA ALA A 490 25.10 -18.49 -55.09
C ALA A 490 24.04 -17.36 -55.04
N ASN A 491 23.50 -17.06 -53.85
CA ASN A 491 22.48 -16.04 -53.65
C ASN A 491 23.04 -14.66 -53.28
N ASN A 492 24.34 -14.44 -53.51
CA ASN A 492 24.99 -13.14 -53.38
C ASN A 492 24.85 -12.46 -52.00
N TYR A 493 24.92 -13.23 -50.92
CA TYR A 493 24.81 -12.70 -49.54
C TYR A 493 25.95 -11.72 -49.18
N PHE A 494 27.06 -11.72 -49.93
CA PHE A 494 28.23 -10.88 -49.68
C PHE A 494 28.46 -9.82 -50.77
N GLY A 495 27.42 -9.45 -51.53
CA GLY A 495 27.49 -8.35 -52.50
C GLY A 495 28.58 -8.49 -53.58
N GLY A 496 28.94 -9.70 -53.96
CA GLY A 496 29.97 -10.00 -54.97
C GLY A 496 31.42 -10.00 -54.47
N ARG A 497 31.66 -9.75 -53.18
CA ARG A 497 33.00 -9.87 -52.57
C ARG A 497 33.47 -11.33 -52.51
N ARG A 498 34.77 -11.53 -52.74
CA ARG A 498 35.43 -12.82 -52.50
C ARG A 498 35.78 -12.94 -51.01
N LEU A 499 34.79 -13.26 -50.19
CA LEU A 499 34.97 -13.51 -48.76
C LEU A 499 35.44 -14.95 -48.50
N PRO A 500 36.47 -15.19 -47.67
CA PRO A 500 36.79 -16.52 -47.19
C PRO A 500 35.66 -17.08 -46.31
N VAL A 501 34.89 -18.03 -46.85
CA VAL A 501 33.88 -18.77 -46.10
C VAL A 501 34.36 -20.20 -45.87
N ARG A 502 34.56 -20.56 -44.61
CA ARG A 502 35.04 -21.90 -44.20
C ARG A 502 33.91 -22.68 -43.56
N THR A 503 33.90 -23.98 -43.79
CA THR A 503 33.00 -24.92 -43.12
C THR A 503 33.83 -25.77 -42.16
N ALA A 504 33.26 -26.06 -41.00
CA ALA A 504 33.84 -26.93 -40.00
C ALA A 504 32.79 -27.91 -39.49
N ASN A 505 33.28 -29.06 -39.07
CA ASN A 505 32.47 -30.14 -38.55
C ASN A 505 32.26 -29.96 -37.04
N GLY A 506 31.02 -29.75 -36.63
CA GLY A 506 30.65 -29.67 -35.21
C GLY A 506 30.34 -31.03 -34.58
N GLY A 507 30.19 -32.10 -35.38
CA GLY A 507 29.75 -33.40 -34.88
C GLY A 507 28.35 -33.37 -34.28
N GLU A 508 28.10 -34.23 -33.30
CA GLU A 508 26.86 -34.21 -32.52
C GLU A 508 26.94 -33.16 -31.41
N ASN A 509 25.89 -32.35 -31.25
CA ASN A 509 25.90 -31.21 -30.31
C ASN A 509 25.67 -31.64 -28.85
N TRP A 510 26.64 -32.35 -28.28
CA TRP A 510 26.60 -32.78 -26.88
C TRP A 510 26.66 -31.61 -25.88
N ASP A 511 27.30 -30.50 -26.25
CA ASP A 511 27.33 -29.27 -25.44
C ASP A 511 25.93 -28.67 -25.31
N GLY A 512 25.15 -28.67 -26.40
CA GLY A 512 23.74 -28.28 -26.38
C GLY A 512 22.87 -29.19 -25.49
N VAL A 513 23.17 -30.50 -25.44
CA VAL A 513 22.52 -31.43 -24.50
C VAL A 513 22.84 -31.06 -23.06
N GLN A 514 24.10 -30.77 -22.74
CA GLN A 514 24.51 -30.36 -21.40
C GLN A 514 23.84 -29.03 -20.99
N ALA A 515 23.84 -28.03 -21.87
CA ALA A 515 23.21 -26.74 -21.61
C ALA A 515 21.71 -26.88 -21.33
N TRP A 516 21.00 -27.68 -22.14
CA TRP A 516 19.57 -27.94 -21.96
C TRP A 516 19.25 -28.65 -20.64
N VAL A 517 20.09 -29.61 -20.23
CA VAL A 517 19.95 -30.30 -18.93
C VAL A 517 20.19 -29.36 -17.75
N ALA A 518 21.11 -28.40 -17.89
CA ALA A 518 21.44 -27.43 -16.84
C ALA A 518 20.36 -26.35 -16.65
N ASP A 519 19.48 -26.12 -17.62
CA ASP A 519 18.38 -25.17 -17.51
C ASP A 519 17.25 -25.70 -16.62
N THR A 520 17.40 -25.45 -15.32
CA THR A 520 16.45 -25.86 -14.27
C THR A 520 15.10 -25.15 -14.37
N ALA A 521 15.05 -23.95 -14.96
CA ALA A 521 13.85 -23.12 -15.04
C ALA A 521 12.87 -23.67 -16.09
N GLN A 522 13.39 -24.25 -17.17
CA GLN A 522 12.58 -24.74 -18.29
C GLN A 522 12.11 -26.19 -18.11
N HIS A 523 12.90 -27.06 -17.44
CA HIS A 523 12.65 -28.51 -17.47
C HIS A 523 12.30 -29.15 -16.12
N GLY A 524 12.40 -28.41 -15.00
CA GLY A 524 11.93 -28.85 -13.68
C GLY A 524 12.71 -30.01 -13.06
N TYR A 525 13.89 -30.34 -13.57
CA TYR A 525 14.76 -31.35 -12.95
C TYR A 525 15.34 -30.82 -11.65
N ASN A 526 15.30 -31.65 -10.60
CA ASN A 526 16.00 -31.33 -9.36
C ASN A 526 17.53 -31.44 -9.54
N PRO A 527 18.33 -30.77 -8.70
CA PRO A 527 19.79 -30.77 -8.83
C PRO A 527 20.44 -32.18 -8.82
N ILE A 528 19.83 -33.14 -8.14
CA ILE A 528 20.32 -34.53 -8.07
C ILE A 528 20.17 -35.21 -9.43
N ARG A 529 19.00 -35.09 -10.07
CA ARG A 529 18.73 -35.68 -11.38
C ARG A 529 19.59 -35.05 -12.48
N ILE A 530 19.90 -33.77 -12.37
CA ILE A 530 20.86 -33.08 -13.27
C ILE A 530 22.24 -33.70 -13.12
N ALA A 531 22.72 -33.88 -11.88
CA ALA A 531 24.02 -34.49 -11.62
C ALA A 531 24.10 -35.93 -12.17
N ASP A 532 23.03 -36.72 -12.03
CA ASP A 532 22.96 -38.09 -12.56
C ASP A 532 23.05 -38.12 -14.09
N ILE A 533 22.32 -37.24 -14.78
CA ILE A 533 22.35 -37.13 -16.25
C ILE A 533 23.74 -36.68 -16.71
N MET A 534 24.31 -35.63 -16.10
CA MET A 534 25.64 -35.13 -16.43
C MET A 534 26.74 -36.18 -16.22
N ASN A 535 26.64 -36.96 -15.14
CA ASN A 535 27.56 -38.06 -14.87
C ASN A 535 27.48 -39.12 -15.99
N LEU A 536 26.27 -39.52 -16.39
CA LEU A 536 26.07 -40.46 -17.50
C LEU A 536 26.66 -39.92 -18.81
N LEU A 537 26.44 -38.65 -19.14
CA LEU A 537 26.97 -38.02 -20.35
C LEU A 537 28.52 -37.99 -20.35
N SER A 538 29.14 -37.75 -19.20
CA SER A 538 30.60 -37.71 -19.08
C SER A 538 31.28 -39.09 -19.03
N LYS A 539 30.53 -40.15 -18.70
CA LYS A 539 31.06 -41.51 -18.47
C LYS A 539 31.57 -42.19 -19.74
N TYR A 540 30.94 -41.93 -20.88
CA TYR A 540 31.25 -42.59 -22.15
C TYR A 540 32.02 -41.64 -23.08
N ARG A 541 33.20 -42.08 -23.52
CA ARG A 541 34.02 -41.36 -24.50
C ARG A 541 33.50 -41.51 -25.93
N ASN A 542 32.90 -42.65 -26.24
CA ASN A 542 32.26 -42.92 -27.53
C ASN A 542 30.84 -42.34 -27.52
N GLU A 543 30.53 -41.52 -28.51
CA GLU A 543 29.24 -40.80 -28.63
C GLU A 543 28.08 -41.75 -28.91
N ASP A 544 28.29 -42.80 -29.71
CA ASP A 544 27.29 -43.84 -29.95
C ASP A 544 26.95 -44.59 -28.64
N GLU A 545 27.97 -44.93 -27.84
CA GLU A 545 27.77 -45.59 -26.55
C GLU A 545 27.09 -44.66 -25.54
N ARG A 546 27.35 -43.36 -25.62
CA ARG A 546 26.73 -42.34 -24.78
C ARG A 546 25.24 -42.20 -25.08
N GLU A 547 24.87 -42.08 -26.35
CA GLU A 547 23.47 -42.07 -26.82
C GLU A 547 22.76 -43.35 -26.39
N GLN A 548 23.39 -44.50 -26.62
CA GLN A 548 22.82 -45.80 -26.29
C GLN A 548 22.62 -45.95 -24.77
N ALA A 549 23.60 -45.52 -23.97
CA ALA A 549 23.49 -45.54 -22.52
C ALA A 549 22.39 -44.62 -22.01
N LEU A 550 22.25 -43.42 -22.57
CA LEU A 550 21.17 -42.48 -22.24
C LEU A 550 19.80 -43.10 -22.57
N ARG A 551 19.69 -43.73 -23.75
CA ARG A 551 18.47 -44.40 -24.20
C ARG A 551 18.09 -45.60 -23.35
N MET A 552 19.06 -46.41 -22.91
CA MET A 552 18.81 -47.63 -22.14
C MET A 552 18.61 -47.37 -20.65
N GLN A 553 19.41 -46.48 -20.06
CA GLN A 553 19.42 -46.23 -18.62
C GLN A 553 18.44 -45.13 -18.21
N MET A 554 18.13 -44.19 -19.11
CA MET A 554 17.24 -43.05 -18.85
C MET A 554 16.24 -42.81 -19.99
N PRO A 555 15.38 -43.80 -20.33
CA PRO A 555 14.50 -43.74 -21.50
C PRO A 555 13.48 -42.57 -21.47
N GLU A 556 13.02 -42.17 -20.29
CA GLU A 556 12.14 -41.01 -20.10
C GLU A 556 12.83 -39.70 -20.53
N VAL A 557 14.08 -39.50 -20.08
CA VAL A 557 14.89 -38.32 -20.40
C VAL A 557 15.24 -38.31 -21.89
N TYR A 558 15.62 -39.46 -22.43
CA TYR A 558 15.92 -39.64 -23.85
C TYR A 558 14.73 -39.29 -24.75
N ASN A 559 13.53 -39.81 -24.45
CA ASN A 559 12.34 -39.53 -25.26
C ASN A 559 11.98 -38.04 -25.21
N LYS A 560 12.06 -37.42 -24.04
CA LYS A 560 11.84 -35.98 -23.90
C LYS A 560 12.85 -35.15 -24.71
N MET A 561 14.14 -35.47 -24.60
CA MET A 561 15.18 -34.80 -25.40
C MET A 561 14.96 -34.99 -26.90
N LYS A 562 14.52 -36.17 -27.32
CA LYS A 562 14.24 -36.45 -28.73
C LYS A 562 13.10 -35.59 -29.28
N GLU A 563 12.07 -35.36 -28.48
CA GLU A 563 10.91 -34.55 -28.88
C GLU A 563 11.19 -33.05 -28.79
N GLU A 564 11.81 -32.58 -27.71
CA GLU A 564 11.93 -31.16 -27.39
C GLU A 564 13.27 -30.54 -27.82
N LEU A 565 14.39 -31.28 -27.69
CA LEU A 565 15.75 -30.74 -27.84
C LEU A 565 16.38 -31.06 -29.19
N TYR A 566 16.32 -32.32 -29.64
CA TYR A 566 17.06 -32.80 -30.82
C TYR A 566 16.76 -32.02 -32.11
N PRO A 567 15.55 -31.48 -32.36
CA PRO A 567 15.33 -30.54 -33.44
C PRO A 567 16.26 -29.31 -33.39
N SER A 568 16.36 -28.64 -32.24
CA SER A 568 17.19 -27.44 -32.05
C SER A 568 18.70 -27.69 -32.03
N LEU A 569 19.13 -28.94 -31.85
CA LEU A 569 20.55 -29.31 -31.93
C LEU A 569 21.08 -29.36 -33.37
N ARG A 570 20.18 -29.50 -34.35
CA ARG A 570 20.50 -29.57 -35.78
C ARG A 570 20.70 -28.18 -36.37
N LYS A 571 21.68 -27.46 -35.82
CA LYS A 571 21.92 -26.05 -36.13
C LYS A 571 23.27 -25.80 -36.78
N THR A 572 23.38 -24.69 -37.49
CA THR A 572 24.66 -24.16 -37.98
C THR A 572 25.03 -22.90 -37.21
N VAL A 573 26.23 -22.87 -36.65
CA VAL A 573 26.79 -21.70 -35.96
C VAL A 573 27.68 -20.93 -36.93
N PHE A 574 27.39 -19.65 -37.10
CA PHE A 574 28.08 -18.69 -37.93
C PHE A 574 28.98 -17.82 -37.05
N ARG A 575 30.28 -17.89 -37.30
CA ARG A 575 31.28 -17.03 -36.67
C ARG A 575 31.79 -16.03 -37.68
N PHE A 576 31.37 -14.79 -37.53
CA PHE A 576 31.80 -13.65 -38.33
C PHE A 576 33.01 -13.03 -37.67
N TYR A 577 34.15 -13.11 -38.35
CA TYR A 577 35.36 -12.42 -37.93
C TYR A 577 35.36 -11.03 -38.56
N THR A 578 35.39 -9.98 -37.75
CA THR A 578 35.31 -8.60 -38.24
C THR A 578 36.33 -7.70 -37.56
N HIS A 579 36.71 -6.62 -38.24
CA HIS A 579 37.55 -5.57 -37.66
C HIS A 579 37.03 -4.17 -37.94
N ARG A 580 37.40 -3.22 -37.08
CA ARG A 580 37.09 -1.79 -37.26
C ARG A 580 37.91 -1.19 -38.40
N ALA A 581 37.24 -0.65 -39.43
CA ALA A 581 37.88 -0.18 -40.66
C ALA A 581 38.90 0.94 -40.42
N GLU A 582 38.57 1.88 -39.54
CA GLU A 582 39.36 3.09 -39.27
C GLU A 582 40.44 2.88 -38.19
N MET A 583 40.55 1.68 -37.61
CA MET A 583 41.43 1.40 -36.49
C MET A 583 42.69 0.63 -36.97
N GLN A 584 43.86 1.25 -36.80
CA GLN A 584 45.14 0.65 -37.20
C GLN A 584 45.75 -0.23 -36.10
N GLU A 585 45.68 0.23 -34.85
CA GLU A 585 46.20 -0.50 -33.69
C GLU A 585 45.25 -1.60 -33.24
N GLU A 586 45.76 -2.63 -32.55
CA GLU A 586 44.94 -3.75 -32.05
C GLU A 586 43.99 -3.32 -30.92
N LYS A 587 44.42 -2.37 -30.09
CA LYS A 587 43.63 -1.75 -29.03
C LYS A 587 43.95 -0.27 -28.94
N ILE A 588 42.94 0.55 -28.70
CA ILE A 588 43.09 1.97 -28.38
C ILE A 588 42.42 2.24 -27.03
N GLU A 589 43.07 3.03 -26.19
CA GLU A 589 42.45 3.60 -24.99
C GLU A 589 41.92 4.97 -25.36
N THR A 590 40.61 5.13 -25.35
CA THR A 590 39.95 6.40 -25.68
C THR A 590 39.04 6.86 -24.55
N GLN A 591 38.74 8.15 -24.56
CA GLN A 591 37.79 8.75 -23.64
C GLN A 591 36.40 8.68 -24.26
N VAL A 592 35.51 7.92 -23.63
CA VAL A 592 34.11 7.81 -24.02
C VAL A 592 33.28 8.59 -23.01
N VAL A 593 32.20 9.22 -23.48
CA VAL A 593 31.25 9.90 -22.60
C VAL A 593 30.70 8.90 -21.59
N ASP A 594 30.71 9.28 -20.32
CA ASP A 594 30.17 8.45 -19.26
C ASP A 594 28.66 8.67 -19.12
N GLU A 595 27.88 7.87 -19.84
CA GLU A 595 26.42 7.93 -19.82
C GLU A 595 25.85 7.67 -18.42
N ARG A 596 26.48 6.78 -17.64
CA ARG A 596 26.06 6.47 -16.26
C ARG A 596 26.25 7.68 -15.36
N TYR A 597 27.36 8.41 -15.50
CA TYR A 597 27.54 9.67 -14.77
C TYR A 597 26.48 10.71 -15.15
N ASN A 598 26.19 10.85 -16.45
CA ASN A 598 25.16 11.79 -16.93
C ASN A 598 23.78 11.48 -16.33
N GLU A 599 23.41 10.20 -16.24
CA GLU A 599 22.18 9.76 -15.57
C GLU A 599 22.16 10.22 -14.10
N GLY A 600 23.26 10.02 -13.36
CA GLY A 600 23.39 10.50 -11.99
C GLY A 600 23.22 12.03 -11.85
N ARG A 601 23.75 12.79 -12.81
CA ARG A 601 23.57 14.25 -12.87
C ARG A 601 22.12 14.64 -13.19
N ASP A 602 21.42 13.90 -14.04
CA ASP A 602 20.02 14.17 -14.36
C ASP A 602 19.12 13.95 -13.14
N TYR A 603 19.37 12.91 -12.34
CA TYR A 603 18.70 12.76 -11.04
C TYR A 603 18.98 13.94 -10.10
N LEU A 604 20.21 14.49 -10.08
CA LEU A 604 20.49 15.71 -9.30
C LEU A 604 19.66 16.91 -9.79
N ARG A 605 19.57 17.14 -11.10
CA ARG A 605 18.75 18.23 -11.67
C ARG A 605 17.27 18.09 -11.25
N ASN A 606 16.78 16.87 -11.19
CA ASN A 606 15.41 16.56 -10.78
C ASN A 606 15.20 16.58 -9.25
N ARG A 607 16.28 16.80 -8.47
CA ARG A 607 16.30 16.77 -6.99
C ARG A 607 16.03 15.38 -6.40
N ASP A 608 16.23 14.33 -7.20
CA ASP A 608 16.15 12.92 -6.81
C ASP A 608 17.48 12.48 -6.18
N TYR A 609 17.85 13.11 -5.07
CA TYR A 609 19.19 12.98 -4.50
C TYR A 609 19.56 11.55 -4.10
N LYS A 610 18.59 10.71 -3.73
CA LYS A 610 18.85 9.31 -3.36
C LYS A 610 19.28 8.46 -4.57
N GLU A 611 18.60 8.64 -5.70
CA GLU A 611 18.95 7.94 -6.94
C GLU A 611 20.26 8.47 -7.51
N ALA A 612 20.45 9.79 -7.47
CA ALA A 612 21.73 10.41 -7.80
C ALA A 612 22.88 9.86 -6.94
N LEU A 613 22.69 9.73 -5.61
CA LEU A 613 23.69 9.17 -4.70
C LEU A 613 24.02 7.71 -5.07
N ASN A 614 23.02 6.91 -5.44
CA ASN A 614 23.23 5.51 -5.79
C ASN A 614 24.14 5.32 -7.01
N ILE A 615 24.10 6.26 -7.95
CA ILE A 615 24.95 6.28 -9.15
C ILE A 615 26.29 6.96 -8.87
N LEU A 616 26.25 8.19 -8.34
CA LEU A 616 27.43 9.04 -8.19
C LEU A 616 28.41 8.54 -7.13
N LYS A 617 28.01 7.62 -6.24
CA LYS A 617 28.93 6.94 -5.31
C LYS A 617 30.06 6.18 -6.02
N ASP A 618 29.85 5.79 -7.28
CA ASP A 618 30.88 5.14 -8.09
C ASP A 618 32.02 6.11 -8.47
N TYR A 619 31.84 7.42 -8.18
CA TYR A 619 32.77 8.52 -8.45
C TYR A 619 33.10 9.28 -7.14
N PRO A 620 33.82 8.66 -6.19
CA PRO A 620 33.92 9.12 -4.80
C PRO A 620 34.64 10.47 -4.60
N ASP A 621 35.49 10.87 -5.55
CA ASP A 621 36.25 12.14 -5.49
C ASP A 621 35.59 13.27 -6.31
N ASP A 622 34.38 13.03 -6.82
CA ASP A 622 33.69 13.93 -7.74
C ASP A 622 32.92 15.07 -7.04
N TYR A 623 32.85 16.20 -7.72
CA TYR A 623 32.17 17.41 -7.26
C TYR A 623 30.65 17.25 -7.14
N ASN A 624 29.99 16.63 -8.14
CA ASN A 624 28.54 16.42 -8.11
C ASN A 624 28.15 15.34 -7.09
N TYR A 625 29.02 14.37 -6.84
CA TYR A 625 28.84 13.42 -5.72
C TYR A 625 28.82 14.15 -4.37
N ALA A 626 29.70 15.13 -4.15
CA ALA A 626 29.69 15.96 -2.94
C ALA A 626 28.41 16.80 -2.81
N ILE A 627 27.88 17.35 -3.92
CA ILE A 627 26.59 18.04 -3.94
C ILE A 627 25.45 17.11 -3.53
N SER A 628 25.43 15.87 -4.04
CA SER A 628 24.43 14.86 -3.66
C SER A 628 24.44 14.61 -2.14
N LEU A 629 25.64 14.39 -1.58
CA LEU A 629 25.83 14.16 -0.15
C LEU A 629 25.36 15.35 0.69
N MET A 630 25.77 16.56 0.33
CA MET A 630 25.39 17.79 1.03
C MET A 630 23.87 18.08 0.94
N SER A 631 23.23 17.69 -0.17
CA SER A 631 21.79 17.84 -0.37
C SER A 631 20.97 16.85 0.45
N LEU A 632 21.58 15.76 0.92
CA LEU A 632 20.99 14.77 1.83
C LEU A 632 21.38 14.98 3.31
N GLY A 633 22.22 15.97 3.61
CA GLY A 633 22.68 16.28 4.96
C GLY A 633 23.92 15.51 5.42
N TYR A 634 24.61 14.82 4.51
CA TYR A 634 25.88 14.14 4.81
C TYR A 634 27.08 15.11 4.77
N ASP A 635 26.99 16.21 5.52
CA ASP A 635 27.90 17.36 5.42
C ASP A 635 29.37 17.00 5.67
N LYS A 636 29.67 16.09 6.61
CA LYS A 636 31.06 15.66 6.89
C LYS A 636 31.70 14.94 5.71
N ALA A 637 30.94 14.09 5.01
CA ALA A 637 31.43 13.34 3.86
C ALA A 637 31.66 14.29 2.68
N ALA A 638 30.69 15.18 2.41
CA ALA A 638 30.81 16.21 1.39
C ALA A 638 32.01 17.14 1.63
N LEU A 639 32.23 17.55 2.89
CA LEU A 639 33.37 18.39 3.27
C LEU A 639 34.71 17.72 2.92
N ASN A 640 34.86 16.43 3.22
CA ASN A 640 36.10 15.71 2.95
C ASN A 640 36.40 15.65 1.44
N ILE A 641 35.38 15.44 0.61
CA ILE A 641 35.52 15.40 -0.84
C ILE A 641 35.92 16.78 -1.37
N LEU A 642 35.15 17.82 -1.04
CA LEU A 642 35.40 19.18 -1.55
C LEU A 642 36.73 19.77 -1.07
N LYS A 643 37.18 19.42 0.14
CA LYS A 643 38.47 19.85 0.68
C LYS A 643 39.65 19.25 -0.10
N ASN A 644 39.50 18.02 -0.58
CA ASN A 644 40.52 17.32 -1.36
C ASN A 644 40.33 17.47 -2.87
N TYR A 645 39.31 18.22 -3.31
CA TYR A 645 38.99 18.42 -4.72
C TYR A 645 40.13 19.13 -5.46
N LYS A 646 40.56 18.55 -6.58
CA LYS A 646 41.69 19.05 -7.35
C LYS A 646 41.37 20.44 -7.92
N GLY A 647 42.19 21.44 -7.60
CA GLY A 647 41.94 22.83 -7.99
C GLY A 647 40.82 23.52 -7.19
N GLY A 648 40.35 22.91 -6.10
CA GLY A 648 39.24 23.45 -5.29
C GLY A 648 39.50 24.83 -4.67
N TYR A 649 40.76 25.18 -4.40
CA TYR A 649 41.12 26.51 -3.85
C TYR A 649 40.89 27.66 -4.83
N ASP A 650 40.97 27.38 -6.14
CA ASP A 650 40.81 28.35 -7.22
C ASP A 650 39.44 28.23 -7.91
N ASN A 651 38.55 27.39 -7.38
CA ASN A 651 37.18 27.24 -7.86
C ASN A 651 36.19 27.94 -6.92
N ALA A 652 35.52 28.98 -7.43
CA ALA A 652 34.59 29.78 -6.64
C ALA A 652 33.41 28.96 -6.07
N ASN A 653 32.90 27.98 -6.82
CA ASN A 653 31.80 27.12 -6.37
C ASN A 653 32.24 26.19 -5.25
N VAL A 654 33.43 25.60 -5.36
CA VAL A 654 33.98 24.72 -4.31
C VAL A 654 34.17 25.52 -3.01
N GLN A 655 34.77 26.71 -3.09
CA GLN A 655 34.93 27.58 -1.91
C GLN A 655 33.57 28.01 -1.33
N TYR A 656 32.58 28.27 -2.17
CA TYR A 656 31.21 28.59 -1.73
C TYR A 656 30.56 27.44 -0.96
N LEU A 657 30.61 26.22 -1.51
CA LEU A 657 30.07 25.03 -0.86
C LEU A 657 30.81 24.70 0.44
N LEU A 658 32.14 24.83 0.45
CA LEU A 658 32.97 24.70 1.65
C LEU A 658 32.54 25.71 2.72
N ALA A 659 32.28 26.96 2.36
CA ALA A 659 31.82 27.97 3.31
C ALA A 659 30.52 27.55 4.01
N ILE A 660 29.55 27.03 3.25
CA ILE A 660 28.28 26.53 3.81
C ILE A 660 28.54 25.34 4.73
N LEU A 661 29.32 24.35 4.28
CA LEU A 661 29.62 23.14 5.06
C LEU A 661 30.34 23.47 6.37
N TYR A 662 31.31 24.39 6.34
CA TYR A 662 32.01 24.85 7.54
C TYR A 662 31.04 25.51 8.53
N VAL A 663 30.12 26.37 8.05
CA VAL A 663 29.11 26.98 8.92
C VAL A 663 28.18 25.93 9.53
N ARG A 664 27.67 24.97 8.74
CA ARG A 664 26.81 23.89 9.24
C ARG A 664 27.49 23.02 10.29
N LEU A 665 28.80 22.82 10.16
CA LEU A 665 29.62 22.04 11.10
C LEU A 665 30.15 22.88 12.28
N GLY A 666 29.83 24.17 12.34
CA GLY A 666 30.22 25.09 13.43
C GLY A 666 31.62 25.71 13.31
N ASP A 667 32.36 25.48 12.22
CA ASP A 667 33.67 26.10 11.98
C ASP A 667 33.52 27.45 11.28
N ILE A 668 33.13 28.45 12.05
CA ILE A 668 32.86 29.80 11.54
C ILE A 668 34.12 30.45 10.91
N LYS A 669 35.32 30.17 11.45
CA LYS A 669 36.56 30.77 10.95
C LYS A 669 36.91 30.26 9.56
N ALA A 670 36.84 28.94 9.36
CA ALA A 670 37.05 28.35 8.04
C ALA A 670 35.95 28.77 7.06
N GLY A 671 34.70 28.87 7.53
CA GLY A 671 33.57 29.36 6.73
C GLY A 671 33.80 30.77 6.19
N LEU A 672 34.25 31.71 7.04
CA LEU A 672 34.58 33.08 6.63
C LEU A 672 35.70 33.13 5.59
N ALA A 673 36.77 32.36 5.79
CA ALA A 673 37.90 32.30 4.86
C ALA A 673 37.47 31.78 3.48
N ALA A 674 36.69 30.70 3.45
CA ALA A 674 36.15 30.12 2.23
C ALA A 674 35.16 31.06 1.53
N LEU A 675 34.29 31.75 2.28
CA LEU A 675 33.34 32.71 1.72
C LEU A 675 34.04 33.91 1.08
N ASN A 676 35.03 34.50 1.76
CA ASN A 676 35.85 35.58 1.19
C ASN A 676 36.57 35.13 -0.06
N ARG A 677 37.20 33.94 -0.03
CA ARG A 677 37.87 33.38 -1.21
C ARG A 677 36.91 33.17 -2.38
N SER A 678 35.71 32.66 -2.11
CA SER A 678 34.66 32.51 -3.13
C SER A 678 34.25 33.85 -3.75
N ALA A 679 34.08 34.89 -2.92
CA ALA A 679 33.73 36.23 -3.36
C ALA A 679 34.85 36.93 -4.15
N GLU A 680 36.12 36.72 -3.78
CA GLU A 680 37.30 37.17 -4.54
C GLU A 680 37.35 36.56 -5.95
N LEU A 681 37.03 35.27 -6.06
CA LEU A 681 37.04 34.55 -7.34
C LEU A 681 35.84 34.93 -8.22
N GLU A 682 34.65 35.05 -7.63
CA GLU A 682 33.42 35.45 -8.33
C GLU A 682 32.54 36.37 -7.48
N THR A 683 32.58 37.68 -7.73
CA THR A 683 31.83 38.69 -6.96
C THR A 683 30.31 38.44 -6.93
N LYS A 684 29.73 37.81 -7.96
CA LYS A 684 28.31 37.42 -7.99
C LYS A 684 27.89 36.49 -6.84
N LYS A 685 28.85 35.78 -6.22
CA LYS A 685 28.61 34.90 -5.07
C LYS A 685 28.16 35.65 -3.83
N ILE A 686 28.51 36.93 -3.69
CA ILE A 686 28.06 37.79 -2.60
C ILE A 686 26.53 37.89 -2.58
N TYR A 687 25.91 38.13 -3.75
CA TYR A 687 24.44 38.23 -3.85
C TYR A 687 23.74 36.90 -3.59
N ARG A 688 24.35 35.77 -4.01
CA ARG A 688 23.82 34.43 -3.68
C ARG A 688 23.93 34.16 -2.17
N ALA A 689 25.05 34.55 -1.56
CA ALA A 689 25.29 34.37 -0.13
C ALA A 689 24.24 35.07 0.75
N GLN A 690 23.68 36.20 0.31
CA GLN A 690 22.55 36.84 0.99
C GLN A 690 21.27 35.99 0.97
N MET A 691 21.12 35.10 -0.01
CA MET A 691 19.95 34.22 -0.14
C MET A 691 20.11 32.93 0.66
N ASP A 692 21.35 32.52 0.96
CA ASP A 692 21.67 31.35 1.78
C ASP A 692 21.75 31.74 3.28
N PRO A 693 20.84 31.27 4.16
CA PRO A 693 20.79 31.68 5.57
C PRO A 693 22.11 31.50 6.33
N GLU A 694 22.84 30.41 6.10
CA GLU A 694 24.12 30.13 6.73
C GLU A 694 25.16 31.23 6.43
N LEU A 695 25.21 31.69 5.18
CA LEU A 695 26.17 32.69 4.74
C LEU A 695 25.66 34.11 5.03
N ASN A 696 24.35 34.37 4.87
CA ASN A 696 23.76 35.65 5.21
C ASN A 696 23.94 35.97 6.70
N LEU A 697 23.83 34.97 7.57
CA LEU A 697 24.12 35.13 9.00
C LEU A 697 25.57 35.56 9.26
N LEU A 698 26.54 35.04 8.48
CA LEU A 698 27.92 35.52 8.55
C LEU A 698 28.06 36.95 8.03
N ILE A 699 27.42 37.27 6.91
CA ILE A 699 27.45 38.59 6.30
C ILE A 699 26.92 39.64 7.28
N GLU A 700 25.77 39.41 7.89
CA GLU A 700 25.16 40.33 8.86
C GLU A 700 25.98 40.44 10.15
N LYS A 701 26.41 39.31 10.72
CA LYS A 701 27.12 39.28 12.00
C LYS A 701 28.50 39.94 11.93
N TYR A 702 29.22 39.77 10.82
CA TYR A 702 30.57 40.29 10.64
C TYR A 702 30.63 41.50 9.70
N ASN A 703 29.47 42.02 9.27
CA ASN A 703 29.35 43.15 8.35
C ASN A 703 30.24 43.00 7.10
N LEU A 704 30.19 41.82 6.48
CA LEU A 704 31.00 41.50 5.30
C LEU A 704 30.41 42.16 4.04
N PHE A 705 31.27 42.51 3.10
CA PHE A 705 30.89 42.98 1.77
C PHE A 705 29.96 44.21 1.74
N SER A 706 29.97 45.05 2.78
CA SER A 706 29.14 46.27 2.88
C SER A 706 29.39 47.29 1.77
N GLU A 707 30.46 47.13 1.01
CA GLU A 707 30.79 47.95 -0.17
C GLU A 707 30.07 47.46 -1.46
N TYR A 708 29.52 46.25 -1.43
CA TYR A 708 28.80 45.61 -2.54
C TYR A 708 27.29 45.46 -2.28
N LEU A 709 26.86 45.55 -1.01
CA LEU A 709 25.51 45.31 -0.51
C LEU A 709 24.91 46.61 0.06
#